data_AF-A0AAW4MHJ7-F1
#
_entry.id   AF-A0AAW4MHJ7-F1
#
_cell.length_a   1.000
_cell.length_b   1.000
_cell.length_c   1.000
_cell.angle_alpha   90.00
_cell.angle_beta   90.00
_cell.angle_gamma   90.00
#
_symmetry.space_group_name_H-M   'P 1'
#
loop_
_entity.id
_entity.type
_entity.pdbx_description
1 polymer ?
#
loop_
_entity_poly.entity_id
_entity_poly.type
_entity_poly.pdbx_seq_one_letter_code
_entity_poly.pdbx_strand_id
1 'polypeptide(L)'
;MNQIKERLQKDYNLAVVFFNDKDYESFFVHIRPSIELICKFIILDTVGDNEDGHDVLEGNQVIIGGRGVEYKIKIDNNSRRPTGSALAIVAQNALFYSHKELQASFLDNDKKRVKKGIESYRNVLMQLYSVASELGSHTGSSGLSLESQANFCASFFEGYFDFLKTNRLLSADSINFLLDLNGFLSNNSNHEEMEKVRCEYEKAIQERDQKQEQIEQQNKQIAEQKAELEKLDASAKTEKNRTDKLSEQLENTLSELEALKQRIAESESDTTFDTISVPKASNVVDDEIEHDAEKSIETPITLSQRLKGCNTNWPVEEESLDDDQLDLIDHTINSSMLVSGCAGSGKSVIAMHKAAQIAGMGYSVILIALTKSLTGFMGVGYTSQSYKFYYHYQWKWLGMPSADYIIVDEIQDFELKEIREFMSAAKKHFLFFGDSAQSIYTRFGKKTLSIEAISKLTGLKELKLYNNYRLPKNVAQITQKYVGVNVMPYQEKVYLNKENDFPHFIHYNSYEDQIEAIGKLIEQYDGKSVGILLYSNELVLKMSEALTKRGLNIEYKCKTAADDRRGQGNLHFTNTLPKVLTYHSAKGLQFDVVIIPKFEGAITEEQRKSLYVAMTRTMHHLYVLYSTDKLAEPLDLVPANYYKKN
;
A
#
# COMPACT_ATOMS: atom_id res chain seq x y z
N MET A 1 -3.89 -5.29 -30.97
CA MET A 1 -2.45 -5.47 -31.35
C MET A 1 -1.74 -4.24 -31.95
N ASN A 2 -2.35 -3.44 -32.84
CA ASN A 2 -1.63 -2.35 -33.57
C ASN A 2 -1.01 -1.26 -32.68
N GLN A 3 -1.71 -0.80 -31.63
CA GLN A 3 -1.17 0.19 -30.69
C GLN A 3 0.08 -0.32 -29.95
N ILE A 4 0.14 -1.62 -29.65
CA ILE A 4 1.32 -2.25 -29.05
C ILE A 4 2.49 -2.23 -30.04
N LYS A 5 2.25 -2.54 -31.32
CA LYS A 5 3.28 -2.47 -32.37
C LYS A 5 3.85 -1.06 -32.52
N GLU A 6 2.99 -0.04 -32.62
CA GLU A 6 3.43 1.36 -32.76
C GLU A 6 4.26 1.82 -31.56
N ARG A 7 3.80 1.52 -30.34
CA ARG A 7 4.51 1.90 -29.11
C ARG A 7 5.81 1.12 -28.95
N LEU A 8 5.81 -0.18 -29.25
CA LEU A 8 7.01 -1.02 -29.19
C LEU A 8 8.05 -0.53 -30.19
N GLN A 9 7.66 -0.25 -31.43
CA GLN A 9 8.57 0.28 -32.44
C GLN A 9 9.19 1.60 -32.00
N LYS A 10 8.40 2.50 -31.41
CA LYS A 10 8.89 3.77 -30.88
C LYS A 10 9.88 3.58 -29.72
N ASP A 11 9.45 2.90 -28.66
CA ASP A 11 10.21 2.81 -27.41
C ASP A 11 11.47 1.94 -27.59
N TYR A 12 11.38 0.84 -28.35
CA TYR A 12 12.52 -0.02 -28.64
C TYR A 12 13.55 0.66 -29.54
N ASN A 13 13.12 1.34 -30.61
CA ASN A 13 14.05 2.04 -31.49
C ASN A 13 14.74 3.21 -30.78
N LEU A 14 14.05 3.90 -29.85
CA LEU A 14 14.68 4.90 -28.99
C LEU A 14 15.72 4.28 -28.08
N ALA A 15 15.43 3.12 -27.47
CA ALA A 15 16.42 2.39 -26.68
C ALA A 15 17.67 2.08 -27.52
N VAL A 16 17.51 1.61 -28.76
CA VAL A 16 18.64 1.34 -29.67
C VAL A 16 19.46 2.60 -29.97
N VAL A 17 18.82 3.75 -30.19
CA VAL A 17 19.53 5.03 -30.38
C VAL A 17 20.37 5.36 -29.16
N PHE A 18 19.79 5.35 -27.95
CA PHE A 18 20.52 5.67 -26.72
C PHE A 18 21.63 4.66 -26.41
N PHE A 19 21.42 3.39 -26.72
CA PHE A 19 22.46 2.36 -26.62
C PHE A 19 23.66 2.68 -27.52
N ASN A 20 23.41 3.02 -28.79
CA ASN A 20 24.46 3.36 -29.75
C ASN A 20 25.19 4.67 -29.39
N ASP A 21 24.48 5.61 -28.77
CA ASP A 21 25.02 6.87 -28.25
C ASP A 21 25.78 6.70 -26.92
N LYS A 22 25.83 5.46 -26.38
CA LYS A 22 26.40 5.12 -25.06
C LYS A 22 25.73 5.81 -23.88
N ASP A 23 24.50 6.28 -24.07
CA ASP A 23 23.63 6.78 -22.99
C ASP A 23 22.85 5.60 -22.40
N TYR A 24 23.52 4.84 -21.55
CA TYR A 24 22.96 3.61 -20.99
C TYR A 24 21.84 3.85 -19.96
N GLU A 25 21.77 5.03 -19.33
CA GLU A 25 20.67 5.36 -18.42
C GLU A 25 19.37 5.56 -19.22
N SER A 26 19.42 6.38 -20.27
CA SER A 26 18.28 6.58 -21.17
C SER A 26 17.91 5.28 -21.90
N PHE A 27 18.88 4.44 -22.25
CA PHE A 27 18.61 3.09 -22.78
C PHE A 27 17.72 2.28 -21.84
N PHE A 28 18.05 2.21 -20.54
CA PHE A 28 17.27 1.42 -19.59
C PHE A 28 15.86 1.98 -19.34
N VAL A 29 15.69 3.30 -19.42
CA VAL A 29 14.38 3.95 -19.36
C VAL A 29 13.46 3.49 -20.51
N HIS A 30 14.00 3.35 -21.72
CA HIS A 30 13.23 3.02 -22.92
C HIS A 30 13.11 1.51 -23.18
N ILE A 31 14.11 0.71 -22.78
CA ILE A 31 14.05 -0.75 -22.95
C ILE A 31 13.09 -1.42 -21.95
N ARG A 32 12.92 -0.82 -20.75
CA ARG A 32 12.00 -1.32 -19.71
C ARG A 32 10.56 -1.50 -20.21
N PRO A 33 9.88 -0.45 -20.73
CA PRO A 33 8.53 -0.62 -21.28
C PRO A 33 8.52 -1.51 -22.53
N SER A 34 9.61 -1.55 -23.30
CA SER A 34 9.72 -2.41 -24.48
C SER A 34 9.67 -3.90 -24.12
N ILE A 35 10.26 -4.31 -23.00
CA ILE A 35 10.17 -5.70 -22.49
C ILE A 35 8.71 -6.11 -22.28
N GLU A 36 7.90 -5.26 -21.63
CA GLU A 36 6.48 -5.56 -21.44
C GLU A 36 5.71 -5.63 -22.75
N LEU A 37 5.96 -4.68 -23.65
CA LEU A 37 5.28 -4.60 -24.93
C LEU A 37 5.60 -5.83 -25.78
N ILE A 38 6.82 -6.36 -25.73
CA ILE A 38 7.20 -7.63 -26.36
C ILE A 38 6.42 -8.80 -25.75
N CYS A 39 6.31 -8.89 -24.43
CA CYS A 39 5.52 -9.94 -23.78
C CYS A 39 4.02 -9.85 -24.15
N LYS A 40 3.44 -8.64 -24.10
CA LYS A 40 2.04 -8.37 -24.52
C LYS A 40 1.83 -8.73 -25.98
N PHE A 41 2.79 -8.40 -26.84
CA PHE A 41 2.79 -8.74 -28.24
C PHE A 41 2.79 -10.25 -28.49
N ILE A 42 3.66 -11.00 -27.80
CA ILE A 42 3.71 -12.47 -27.86
C ILE A 42 2.38 -13.08 -27.41
N ILE A 43 1.78 -12.58 -26.33
CA ILE A 43 0.50 -13.08 -25.82
C ILE A 43 -0.60 -12.90 -26.87
N LEU A 44 -0.74 -11.72 -27.47
CA LEU A 44 -1.75 -11.48 -28.50
C LEU A 44 -1.50 -12.26 -29.79
N ASP A 45 -0.25 -12.52 -30.16
CA ASP A 45 0.06 -13.34 -31.34
C ASP A 45 -0.27 -14.82 -31.12
N THR A 46 -0.02 -15.34 -29.91
CA THR A 46 -0.15 -16.77 -29.60
C THR A 46 -1.52 -17.19 -29.10
N VAL A 47 -2.20 -16.33 -28.33
CA VAL A 47 -3.57 -16.54 -27.85
C VAL A 47 -4.59 -16.00 -28.85
N GLY A 48 -4.28 -14.87 -29.47
CA GLY A 48 -5.12 -14.17 -30.46
C GLY A 48 -5.38 -12.70 -30.08
N ASP A 49 -5.49 -11.82 -31.09
CA ASP A 49 -5.98 -10.44 -30.90
C ASP A 49 -7.51 -10.43 -30.83
N ASN A 50 -8.04 -11.18 -29.86
CA ASN A 50 -9.48 -11.41 -29.61
C ASN A 50 -9.77 -11.33 -28.10
N GLU A 51 -11.02 -11.56 -27.71
CA GLU A 51 -11.46 -11.46 -26.31
C GLU A 51 -10.59 -12.29 -25.35
N ASP A 52 -10.25 -13.53 -25.70
CA ASP A 52 -9.40 -14.40 -24.86
C ASP A 52 -8.00 -13.82 -24.64
N GLY A 53 -7.36 -13.30 -25.70
CA GLY A 53 -6.03 -12.69 -25.59
C GLY A 53 -6.04 -11.42 -24.75
N HIS A 54 -7.06 -10.57 -24.92
CA HIS A 54 -7.24 -9.36 -24.12
C HIS A 54 -7.60 -9.68 -22.66
N ASP A 55 -8.43 -10.68 -22.41
CA ASP A 55 -8.77 -11.15 -21.07
C ASP A 55 -7.56 -11.73 -20.33
N VAL A 56 -6.65 -12.42 -21.03
CA VAL A 56 -5.38 -12.86 -20.46
C VAL A 56 -4.48 -11.66 -20.11
N LEU A 57 -4.48 -10.60 -20.91
CA LEU A 57 -3.73 -9.37 -20.62
C LEU A 57 -4.33 -8.56 -19.48
N GLU A 58 -5.66 -8.57 -19.32
CA GLU A 58 -6.37 -7.89 -18.23
C GLU A 58 -6.43 -8.75 -16.95
N GLY A 59 -6.03 -10.03 -17.02
CA GLY A 59 -6.04 -10.93 -15.89
C GLY A 59 -7.43 -11.47 -15.52
N ASN A 60 -8.41 -11.34 -16.42
CA ASN A 60 -9.72 -11.99 -16.30
C ASN A 60 -9.62 -13.50 -16.57
N GLN A 61 -8.63 -13.88 -17.37
CA GLN A 61 -8.34 -15.27 -17.70
C GLN A 61 -6.86 -15.58 -17.45
N VAL A 62 -6.58 -16.83 -17.08
CA VAL A 62 -5.23 -17.33 -16.82
C VAL A 62 -4.92 -18.54 -17.68
N ILE A 63 -3.67 -18.59 -18.14
CA ILE A 63 -3.14 -19.76 -18.85
C ILE A 63 -2.45 -20.67 -17.83
N ILE A 64 -3.11 -21.77 -17.48
CA ILE A 64 -2.61 -22.74 -16.49
C ILE A 64 -2.16 -24.00 -17.21
N GLY A 65 -0.94 -24.44 -16.92
CA GLY A 65 -0.37 -25.70 -17.40
C GLY A 65 0.89 -26.07 -16.63
N GLY A 66 1.44 -27.25 -16.88
CA GLY A 66 2.61 -27.72 -16.13
C GLY A 66 3.06 -29.14 -16.50
N ARG A 67 3.91 -29.75 -15.66
CA ARG A 67 4.38 -31.13 -15.91
C ARG A 67 3.19 -32.09 -15.94
N GLY A 68 2.89 -32.64 -17.11
CA GLY A 68 1.79 -33.58 -17.31
C GLY A 68 0.40 -32.92 -17.38
N VAL A 69 0.31 -31.59 -17.41
CA VAL A 69 -0.95 -30.84 -17.47
C VAL A 69 -0.94 -29.97 -18.73
N GLU A 70 -1.91 -30.22 -19.62
CA GLU A 70 -2.11 -29.43 -20.85
C GLU A 70 -2.38 -27.96 -20.49
N TYR A 71 -1.72 -27.04 -21.17
CA TYR A 71 -1.94 -25.60 -21.00
C TYR A 71 -3.33 -25.23 -21.52
N LYS A 72 -4.15 -24.65 -20.66
CA LYS A 72 -5.52 -24.22 -20.98
C LYS A 72 -5.79 -22.85 -20.37
N ILE A 73 -6.61 -22.10 -21.10
CA ILE A 73 -7.20 -20.86 -20.62
C ILE A 73 -8.34 -21.21 -19.67
N LYS A 74 -8.38 -20.54 -18.52
CA LYS A 74 -9.46 -20.63 -17.55
C LYS A 74 -9.80 -19.25 -17.04
N ILE A 75 -11.09 -19.03 -16.78
CA ILE A 75 -11.55 -17.88 -16.02
C ILE A 75 -11.10 -18.09 -14.57
N ASP A 76 -10.41 -17.10 -14.00
CA ASP A 76 -10.03 -17.09 -12.60
C ASP A 76 -10.48 -15.76 -11.99
N ASN A 77 -11.54 -15.82 -11.18
CA ASN A 77 -12.12 -14.63 -10.55
C ASN A 77 -11.20 -14.04 -9.46
N ASN A 78 -10.09 -14.71 -9.14
CA ASN A 78 -9.07 -14.25 -8.19
C ASN A 78 -7.75 -13.88 -8.89
N SER A 79 -7.62 -14.01 -10.22
CA SER A 79 -6.41 -13.60 -10.92
C SER A 79 -6.33 -12.09 -11.09
N ARG A 80 -5.10 -11.57 -11.11
CA ARG A 80 -4.79 -10.16 -11.28
C ARG A 80 -4.26 -9.90 -12.68
N ARG A 81 -4.40 -8.66 -13.14
CA ARG A 81 -3.76 -8.17 -14.36
C ARG A 81 -2.24 -8.39 -14.29
N PRO A 82 -1.64 -9.17 -15.21
CA PRO A 82 -0.19 -9.37 -15.21
C PRO A 82 0.53 -8.08 -15.67
N THR A 83 1.47 -7.60 -14.85
CA THR A 83 2.31 -6.43 -15.14
C THR A 83 3.80 -6.75 -14.94
N GLY A 84 4.68 -5.89 -15.46
CA GLY A 84 6.12 -5.97 -15.27
C GLY A 84 6.72 -7.33 -15.59
N SER A 85 7.54 -7.86 -14.67
CA SER A 85 8.21 -9.15 -14.86
C SER A 85 7.25 -10.35 -14.91
N ALA A 86 6.03 -10.24 -14.35
CA ALA A 86 5.05 -11.31 -14.38
C ALA A 86 4.54 -11.59 -15.80
N LEU A 87 4.54 -10.58 -16.68
CA LEU A 87 4.19 -10.74 -18.10
C LEU A 87 5.09 -11.73 -18.83
N ALA A 88 6.35 -11.89 -18.42
CA ALA A 88 7.24 -12.89 -19.01
C ALA A 88 6.76 -14.32 -18.73
N ILE A 89 6.19 -14.58 -17.55
CA ILE A 89 5.59 -15.87 -17.19
C ILE A 89 4.35 -16.13 -18.04
N VAL A 90 3.50 -15.12 -18.20
CA VAL A 90 2.28 -15.23 -19.01
C VAL A 90 2.62 -15.44 -20.48
N ALA A 91 3.59 -14.71 -21.03
CA ALA A 91 4.08 -14.89 -22.39
C ALA A 91 4.67 -16.30 -22.61
N GLN A 92 5.43 -16.84 -21.65
CA GLN A 92 5.85 -18.24 -21.68
C GLN A 92 4.65 -19.19 -21.75
N ASN A 93 3.66 -19.00 -20.87
CA ASN A 93 2.51 -19.90 -20.81
C ASN A 93 1.69 -19.82 -22.09
N ALA A 94 1.60 -18.64 -22.71
CA ALA A 94 0.97 -18.41 -24.00
C ALA A 94 1.70 -19.14 -25.15
N LEU A 95 3.04 -19.13 -25.14
CA LEU A 95 3.86 -19.93 -26.05
C LEU A 95 3.61 -21.44 -25.86
N PHE A 96 3.51 -21.92 -24.62
CA PHE A 96 3.17 -23.33 -24.40
C PHE A 96 1.74 -23.66 -24.82
N TYR A 97 0.78 -22.77 -24.56
CA TYR A 97 -0.61 -22.92 -24.96
C TYR A 97 -0.79 -23.07 -26.47
N SER A 98 -0.11 -22.23 -27.26
CA SER A 98 -0.15 -22.27 -28.73
C SER A 98 0.59 -23.48 -29.31
N HIS A 99 1.69 -23.92 -28.68
CA HIS A 99 2.52 -25.04 -29.14
C HIS A 99 2.28 -26.33 -28.35
N LYS A 100 1.14 -26.99 -28.61
CA LYS A 100 0.74 -28.24 -27.92
C LYS A 100 1.78 -29.36 -28.03
N GLU A 101 2.54 -29.40 -29.11
CA GLU A 101 3.63 -30.35 -29.35
C GLU A 101 4.76 -30.26 -28.31
N LEU A 102 4.93 -29.12 -27.62
CA LEU A 102 5.91 -28.93 -26.55
C LEU A 102 5.41 -29.40 -25.17
N GLN A 103 4.15 -29.79 -25.07
CA GLN A 103 3.49 -30.19 -23.82
C GLN A 103 3.52 -31.70 -23.57
N ALA A 104 3.92 -32.50 -24.57
CA ALA A 104 3.86 -33.96 -24.50
C ALA A 104 4.76 -34.55 -23.39
N SER A 105 4.31 -35.66 -22.79
CA SER A 105 5.05 -36.41 -21.77
C SER A 105 6.37 -36.98 -22.31
N PHE A 106 6.43 -37.27 -23.61
CA PHE A 106 7.60 -37.75 -24.31
C PHE A 106 7.95 -36.79 -25.45
N LEU A 107 9.02 -36.02 -25.25
CA LEU A 107 9.55 -35.08 -26.23
C LEU A 107 10.84 -35.64 -26.85
N ASP A 108 10.99 -35.44 -28.16
CA ASP A 108 12.27 -35.59 -28.84
C ASP A 108 13.29 -34.56 -28.31
N ASN A 109 14.56 -34.75 -28.66
CA ASN A 109 15.65 -33.91 -28.13
C ASN A 109 15.53 -32.45 -28.58
N ASP A 110 14.99 -32.20 -29.77
CA ASP A 110 14.83 -30.85 -30.31
C ASP A 110 13.73 -30.10 -29.55
N LYS A 111 12.56 -30.71 -29.34
CA LYS A 111 11.47 -30.10 -28.56
C LYS A 111 11.84 -29.91 -27.08
N LYS A 112 12.65 -30.81 -26.51
CA LYS A 112 13.24 -30.59 -25.17
C LYS A 112 14.13 -29.36 -25.14
N ARG A 113 14.93 -29.14 -26.19
CA ARG A 113 15.77 -27.95 -26.32
C ARG A 113 14.93 -26.68 -26.46
N VAL A 114 13.89 -26.69 -27.29
CA VAL A 114 12.97 -25.54 -27.44
C VAL A 114 12.28 -25.20 -26.12
N LYS A 115 11.74 -26.21 -25.43
CA LYS A 115 11.09 -26.02 -24.13
C LYS A 115 12.03 -25.40 -23.09
N LYS A 116 13.25 -25.92 -22.94
CA LYS A 116 14.27 -25.34 -22.06
C LYS A 116 14.66 -23.93 -22.50
N GLY A 117 14.70 -23.68 -23.81
CA GLY A 117 14.94 -22.35 -24.38
C GLY A 117 13.89 -21.35 -23.89
N ILE A 118 12.59 -21.66 -24.07
CA ILE A 118 11.49 -20.79 -23.62
C ILE A 118 11.61 -20.48 -22.12
N GLU A 119 11.85 -21.50 -21.27
CA GLU A 119 12.01 -21.32 -19.82
C GLU A 119 13.23 -20.47 -19.47
N SER A 120 14.33 -20.64 -20.20
CA SER A 120 15.56 -19.84 -20.01
C SER A 120 15.34 -18.39 -20.42
N TYR A 121 14.72 -18.13 -21.57
CA TYR A 121 14.42 -16.78 -22.04
C TYR A 121 13.44 -16.06 -21.12
N ARG A 122 12.44 -16.76 -20.56
CA ARG A 122 11.56 -16.21 -19.51
C ARG A 122 12.38 -15.68 -18.33
N ASN A 123 13.28 -16.50 -17.79
CA ASN A 123 14.07 -16.10 -16.62
C ASN A 123 14.91 -14.85 -16.90
N VAL A 124 15.52 -14.79 -18.09
CA VAL A 124 16.32 -13.63 -18.49
C VAL A 124 15.45 -12.39 -18.73
N LEU A 125 14.26 -12.51 -19.33
CA LEU A 125 13.30 -11.39 -19.47
C LEU A 125 12.91 -10.82 -18.11
N MET A 126 12.59 -11.67 -17.12
CA MET A 126 12.26 -11.22 -15.77
C MET A 126 13.43 -10.46 -15.13
N GLN A 127 14.64 -10.98 -15.30
CA GLN A 127 15.85 -10.37 -14.76
C GLN A 127 16.16 -9.04 -15.46
N LEU A 128 16.09 -8.98 -16.79
CA LEU A 128 16.31 -7.75 -17.55
C LEU A 128 15.28 -6.69 -17.21
N TYR A 129 14.01 -7.07 -17.01
CA TYR A 129 12.98 -6.16 -16.55
C TYR A 129 13.35 -5.57 -15.18
N SER A 130 13.75 -6.42 -14.23
CA SER A 130 14.18 -5.98 -12.90
C SER A 130 15.38 -5.04 -12.98
N VAL A 131 16.40 -5.37 -13.78
CA VAL A 131 17.61 -4.55 -13.97
C VAL A 131 17.26 -3.22 -14.62
N ALA A 132 16.44 -3.22 -15.68
CA ALA A 132 16.00 -2.02 -16.36
C ALA A 132 15.15 -1.13 -15.45
N SER A 133 14.34 -1.72 -14.57
CA SER A 133 13.58 -0.98 -13.54
C SER A 133 14.51 -0.35 -12.50
N GLU A 134 15.54 -1.07 -12.03
CA GLU A 134 16.51 -0.54 -11.06
C GLU A 134 17.39 0.58 -11.65
N LEU A 135 17.90 0.41 -12.87
CA LEU A 135 18.83 1.34 -13.52
C LEU A 135 18.11 2.51 -14.21
N GLY A 136 16.95 2.28 -14.84
CA GLY A 136 16.13 3.34 -15.44
C GLY A 136 15.55 4.31 -14.40
N SER A 137 15.51 3.91 -13.12
CA SER A 137 15.04 4.74 -12.01
C SER A 137 16.19 5.41 -11.22
N HIS A 138 17.45 5.28 -11.67
CA HIS A 138 18.67 5.71 -10.95
C HIS A 138 18.76 5.20 -9.49
N THR A 139 18.38 3.94 -9.24
CA THR A 139 18.32 3.36 -7.88
C THR A 139 19.40 2.32 -7.58
N GLY A 140 20.24 1.99 -8.57
CA GLY A 140 21.21 0.88 -8.49
C GLY A 140 22.67 1.32 -8.33
N SER A 141 23.35 0.71 -7.36
CA SER A 141 24.81 0.49 -7.38
C SER A 141 25.03 -1.00 -7.69
N SER A 142 24.93 -1.37 -8.97
CA SER A 142 25.32 -2.72 -9.41
C SER A 142 26.84 -2.82 -9.42
N GLY A 143 27.41 -3.93 -8.94
CA GLY A 143 28.86 -4.18 -9.01
C GLY A 143 29.41 -4.32 -10.44
N LEU A 144 28.52 -4.38 -11.45
CA LEU A 144 28.81 -4.43 -12.88
C LEU A 144 28.57 -3.06 -13.51
N SER A 145 29.39 -2.70 -14.51
CA SER A 145 29.25 -1.44 -15.26
C SER A 145 27.90 -1.37 -16.00
N LEU A 146 27.34 -0.16 -16.16
CA LEU A 146 26.13 0.06 -16.96
C LEU A 146 26.29 -0.43 -18.40
N GLU A 147 27.48 -0.25 -18.97
CA GLU A 147 27.84 -0.69 -20.32
C GLU A 147 27.75 -2.21 -20.47
N SER A 148 28.29 -2.98 -19.52
CA SER A 148 28.22 -4.45 -19.55
C SER A 148 26.78 -4.96 -19.50
N GLN A 149 25.92 -4.31 -18.70
CA GLN A 149 24.52 -4.69 -18.57
C GLN A 149 23.70 -4.31 -19.81
N ALA A 150 23.99 -3.15 -20.40
CA ALA A 150 23.38 -2.74 -21.64
C ALA A 150 23.77 -3.69 -22.78
N ASN A 151 25.05 -4.05 -22.89
CA ASN A 151 25.56 -4.99 -23.90
C ASN A 151 24.90 -6.38 -23.78
N PHE A 152 24.74 -6.88 -22.55
CA PHE A 152 24.02 -8.11 -22.31
C PHE A 152 22.56 -8.01 -22.76
N CYS A 153 21.86 -6.93 -22.41
CA CYS A 153 20.48 -6.69 -22.80
C CYS A 153 20.32 -6.63 -24.34
N ALA A 154 21.22 -5.93 -25.03
CA ALA A 154 21.26 -5.85 -26.48
C ALA A 154 21.43 -7.23 -27.12
N SER A 155 22.46 -7.98 -26.70
CA SER A 155 22.75 -9.33 -27.23
C SER A 155 21.60 -10.32 -26.96
N PHE A 156 20.92 -10.16 -25.82
CA PHE A 156 19.79 -10.98 -25.45
C PHE A 156 18.63 -10.82 -26.44
N PHE A 157 18.26 -9.60 -26.80
CA PHE A 157 17.12 -9.38 -27.70
C PHE A 157 17.40 -9.88 -29.12
N GLU A 158 18.61 -9.69 -29.62
CA GLU A 158 19.02 -10.25 -30.91
C GLU A 158 18.91 -11.79 -30.91
N GLY A 159 19.43 -12.43 -29.86
CA GLY A 159 19.33 -13.89 -29.70
C GLY A 159 17.88 -14.37 -29.48
N TYR A 160 17.07 -13.60 -28.77
CA TYR A 160 15.69 -13.95 -28.46
C TYR A 160 14.80 -13.90 -29.71
N PHE A 161 14.92 -12.85 -30.52
CA PHE A 161 14.17 -12.75 -31.77
C PHE A 161 14.58 -13.83 -32.77
N ASP A 162 15.87 -14.16 -32.85
CA ASP A 162 16.34 -15.28 -33.68
C ASP A 162 15.85 -16.64 -33.15
N PHE A 163 15.79 -16.82 -31.83
CA PHE A 163 15.21 -18.01 -31.21
C PHE A 163 13.72 -18.19 -31.54
N LEU A 164 12.93 -17.11 -31.43
CA LEU A 164 11.50 -17.12 -31.79
C LEU A 164 11.30 -17.46 -33.27
N LYS A 165 12.13 -16.89 -34.16
CA LYS A 165 12.17 -17.16 -35.60
C LYS A 165 12.52 -18.60 -35.93
N THR A 166 13.65 -19.07 -35.45
CA THR A 166 14.19 -20.39 -35.79
C THR A 166 13.24 -21.51 -35.38
N ASN A 167 12.56 -21.34 -34.24
CA ASN A 167 11.63 -22.33 -33.72
C ASN A 167 10.17 -22.09 -34.13
N ARG A 168 9.89 -21.08 -34.97
CA ARG A 168 8.55 -20.73 -35.48
C ARG A 168 7.52 -20.58 -34.37
N LEU A 169 7.91 -19.87 -33.32
CA LEU A 169 7.12 -19.70 -32.09
C LEU A 169 6.05 -18.61 -32.19
N LEU A 170 6.08 -17.81 -33.26
CA LEU A 170 5.15 -16.72 -33.55
C LEU A 170 4.72 -16.77 -35.01
N SER A 171 3.64 -16.05 -35.36
CA SER A 171 3.19 -15.91 -36.73
C SER A 171 4.23 -15.22 -37.61
N ALA A 172 4.25 -15.53 -38.91
CA ALA A 172 5.24 -14.98 -39.85
C ALA A 172 5.22 -13.44 -39.89
N ASP A 173 4.04 -12.83 -39.82
CA ASP A 173 3.87 -11.38 -39.80
C ASP A 173 4.44 -10.76 -38.53
N SER A 174 4.26 -11.42 -37.38
CA SER A 174 4.82 -10.98 -36.11
C SER A 174 6.33 -11.11 -36.03
N ILE A 175 6.89 -12.16 -36.65
CA ILE A 175 8.34 -12.32 -36.76
C ILE A 175 8.94 -11.26 -37.69
N ASN A 176 8.32 -10.97 -38.83
CA ASN A 176 8.77 -9.90 -39.72
C ASN A 176 8.78 -8.55 -38.99
N PHE A 177 7.72 -8.24 -38.24
CA PHE A 177 7.66 -7.02 -37.44
C PHE A 177 8.78 -6.92 -36.41
N LEU A 178 9.09 -8.00 -35.67
CA LEU A 178 10.18 -7.98 -34.68
C LEU A 178 11.56 -7.84 -35.33
N LEU A 179 11.75 -8.38 -36.53
CA LEU A 179 12.99 -8.25 -37.30
C LEU A 179 13.15 -6.87 -37.98
N ASP A 180 12.05 -6.15 -38.20
CA ASP A 180 12.05 -4.78 -38.72
C ASP A 180 12.41 -3.73 -37.64
N LEU A 181 12.55 -4.12 -36.37
CA LEU A 181 13.06 -3.26 -35.30
C LEU A 181 14.56 -2.97 -35.51
N ASN A 182 15.04 -1.82 -35.02
CA ASN A 182 16.44 -1.44 -35.18
C ASN A 182 17.38 -2.41 -34.40
N GLY A 183 18.51 -2.77 -34.99
CA GLY A 183 19.54 -3.59 -34.33
C GLY A 183 20.53 -2.77 -33.50
N PHE A 184 21.19 -3.40 -32.53
CA PHE A 184 22.19 -2.75 -31.67
C PHE A 184 23.57 -2.79 -32.35
N LEU A 185 24.26 -1.65 -32.44
CA LEU A 185 25.59 -1.60 -33.05
C LEU A 185 26.65 -1.92 -31.98
N SER A 186 26.95 -3.20 -31.75
CA SER A 186 28.06 -3.58 -30.87
C SER A 186 29.40 -3.45 -31.59
N ASN A 187 30.38 -2.79 -30.97
CA ASN A 187 31.79 -3.05 -31.27
C ASN A 187 32.13 -4.38 -30.58
N ASN A 188 32.55 -5.39 -31.36
CA ASN A 188 33.04 -6.68 -30.84
C ASN A 188 33.96 -6.50 -29.62
N SER A 189 33.45 -6.73 -28.41
CA SER A 189 34.24 -6.76 -27.18
C SER A 189 34.14 -8.15 -26.53
N ASN A 190 35.25 -8.88 -26.67
CA ASN A 190 35.70 -10.09 -25.95
C ASN A 190 34.66 -11.12 -25.49
N HIS A 191 34.47 -12.12 -26.36
CA HIS A 191 33.76 -13.37 -26.10
C HIS A 191 34.18 -14.10 -24.80
N GLU A 192 35.43 -13.92 -24.34
CA GLU A 192 35.94 -14.47 -23.08
C GLU A 192 35.35 -13.82 -21.82
N GLU A 193 35.11 -12.51 -21.83
CA GLU A 193 34.46 -11.82 -20.70
C GLU A 193 32.98 -12.19 -20.63
N MET A 194 32.33 -12.33 -21.78
CA MET A 194 30.94 -12.78 -21.88
C MET A 194 30.73 -14.22 -21.41
N GLU A 195 31.64 -15.15 -21.74
CA GLU A 195 31.60 -16.53 -21.23
C GLU A 195 31.92 -16.60 -19.72
N LYS A 196 32.82 -15.76 -19.21
CA LYS A 196 33.06 -15.62 -17.76
C LYS A 196 31.80 -15.19 -17.02
N VAL A 197 31.15 -14.14 -17.50
CA VAL A 197 29.91 -13.60 -16.92
C VAL A 197 28.81 -14.66 -16.96
N ARG A 198 28.65 -15.34 -18.10
CA ARG A 198 27.68 -16.45 -18.25
C ARG A 198 27.95 -17.60 -17.26
N CYS A 199 29.20 -18.00 -17.10
CA CYS A 199 29.59 -19.10 -16.21
C CYS A 199 29.41 -18.74 -14.72
N GLU A 200 29.64 -17.48 -14.35
CA GLU A 200 29.36 -16.98 -12.98
C GLU A 200 27.86 -16.89 -12.70
N TYR A 201 27.06 -16.49 -13.70
CA TYR A 201 25.59 -16.52 -13.61
C TYR A 201 25.06 -17.96 -13.45
N GLU A 202 25.55 -18.92 -14.24
CA GLU A 202 25.13 -20.32 -14.12
C GLU A 202 25.47 -20.91 -12.74
N LYS A 203 26.61 -20.54 -12.15
CA LYS A 203 26.95 -20.91 -10.77
C LYS A 203 26.02 -20.30 -9.73
N ALA A 204 25.72 -19.00 -9.85
CA ALA A 204 24.81 -18.31 -8.95
C ALA A 204 23.39 -18.91 -9.00
N ILE A 205 22.94 -19.35 -10.18
CA ILE A 205 21.66 -20.04 -10.37
C ILE A 205 21.67 -21.41 -9.69
N GLN A 206 22.71 -22.22 -9.89
CA GLN A 206 22.83 -23.52 -9.24
C GLN A 206 22.85 -23.44 -7.71
N GLU A 207 23.57 -22.45 -7.15
CA GLU A 207 23.58 -22.23 -5.70
C GLU A 207 22.22 -21.77 -5.17
N ARG A 208 21.50 -20.96 -5.94
CA ARG A 208 20.16 -20.50 -5.56
C ARG A 208 19.13 -21.63 -5.59
N ASP A 209 19.16 -22.46 -6.63
CA ASP A 209 18.24 -23.59 -6.78
C ASP A 209 18.50 -24.65 -5.71
N GLN A 210 19.76 -24.92 -5.35
CA GLN A 210 20.10 -25.80 -4.21
C GLN A 210 19.61 -25.25 -2.87
N LYS A 211 19.74 -23.93 -2.64
CA LYS A 211 19.19 -23.29 -1.44
C LYS A 211 17.66 -23.34 -1.41
N GLN A 212 17.01 -23.18 -2.57
CA GLN A 212 15.55 -23.27 -2.69
C GLN A 212 15.04 -24.68 -2.37
N GLU A 213 15.71 -25.74 -2.88
CA GLU A 213 15.38 -27.13 -2.55
C GLU A 213 15.59 -27.44 -1.05
N GLN A 214 16.63 -26.90 -0.43
CA GLN A 214 16.84 -27.03 1.03
C GLN A 214 15.74 -26.34 1.84
N ILE A 215 15.30 -25.15 1.41
CA ILE A 215 14.20 -24.42 2.05
C ILE A 215 12.89 -25.19 1.92
N GLU A 216 12.60 -25.79 0.76
CA GLU A 216 11.40 -26.61 0.56
C GLU A 216 11.41 -27.87 1.44
N GLN A 217 12.57 -28.52 1.60
CA GLN A 217 12.71 -29.65 2.53
C GLN A 217 12.51 -29.24 3.99
N GLN A 218 13.07 -28.10 4.43
CA GLN A 218 12.86 -27.58 5.78
C GLN A 218 11.40 -27.19 6.03
N ASN A 219 10.74 -26.54 5.07
CA ASN A 219 9.34 -26.15 5.18
C ASN A 219 8.41 -27.37 5.29
N LYS A 220 8.73 -28.46 4.61
CA LYS A 220 8.00 -29.73 4.74
C LYS A 220 8.13 -30.32 6.15
N GLN A 221 9.34 -30.34 6.71
CA GLN A 221 9.56 -30.80 8.09
C GLN A 221 8.85 -29.91 9.12
N ILE A 222 8.86 -28.59 8.94
CA ILE A 222 8.15 -27.65 9.81
C ILE A 222 6.63 -27.88 9.74
N ALA A 223 6.09 -28.16 8.56
CA ALA A 223 4.67 -28.47 8.40
C ALA A 223 4.26 -29.77 9.12
N GLU A 224 5.11 -30.80 9.05
CA GLU A 224 4.91 -32.07 9.76
C GLU A 224 4.95 -31.88 11.29
N GLN A 225 5.95 -31.15 11.81
CA GLN A 225 6.05 -30.83 13.24
C GLN A 225 4.87 -29.99 13.75
N LYS A 226 4.39 -29.04 12.93
CA LYS A 226 3.27 -28.18 13.28
C LYS A 226 1.95 -28.95 13.35
N ALA A 227 1.74 -29.92 12.46
CA ALA A 227 0.58 -30.82 12.50
C ALA A 227 0.60 -31.74 13.74
N GLU A 228 1.78 -32.13 14.22
CA GLU A 228 1.93 -32.89 15.46
C GLU A 228 1.65 -32.02 16.70
N LEU A 229 2.12 -30.77 16.70
CA LEU A 229 1.85 -29.80 17.77
C LEU A 229 0.36 -29.45 17.89
N GLU A 230 -0.36 -29.33 16.78
CA GLU A 230 -1.81 -29.09 16.80
C GLU A 230 -2.60 -30.27 17.40
N LYS A 231 -2.15 -31.52 17.16
CA LYS A 231 -2.76 -32.70 17.79
C LYS A 231 -2.54 -32.71 19.31
N LEU A 232 -1.35 -32.31 19.76
CA LEU A 232 -1.04 -32.20 21.19
C LEU A 232 -1.82 -31.06 21.87
N ASP A 233 -1.98 -29.91 21.23
CA ASP A 233 -2.74 -28.77 21.77
C ASP A 233 -4.25 -29.07 21.82
N ALA A 234 -4.79 -29.80 20.85
CA ALA A 234 -6.17 -30.29 20.89
C ALA A 234 -6.40 -31.25 22.08
N SER A 235 -5.45 -32.16 22.33
CA SER A 235 -5.50 -33.05 23.50
C SER A 235 -5.45 -32.28 24.83
N ALA A 236 -4.56 -31.30 24.94
CA ALA A 236 -4.41 -30.46 26.14
C ALA A 236 -5.66 -29.61 26.43
N LYS A 237 -6.33 -29.06 25.41
CA LYS A 237 -7.62 -28.37 25.56
C LYS A 237 -8.73 -29.28 26.06
N THR A 238 -8.71 -30.55 25.64
CA THR A 238 -9.72 -31.54 26.05
C THR A 238 -9.56 -31.89 27.54
N GLU A 239 -8.33 -32.08 28.00
CA GLU A 239 -8.02 -32.28 29.43
C GLU A 239 -8.34 -31.04 30.27
N LYS A 240 -8.01 -29.84 29.78
CA LYS A 240 -8.32 -28.58 30.50
C LYS A 240 -9.82 -28.40 30.71
N ASN A 241 -10.64 -28.65 29.69
CA ASN A 241 -12.10 -28.60 29.81
C ASN A 241 -12.64 -29.64 30.81
N ARG A 242 -11.97 -30.79 30.94
CA ARG A 242 -12.33 -31.83 31.92
C ARG A 242 -12.01 -31.38 33.35
N THR A 243 -10.87 -30.74 33.57
CA THR A 243 -10.51 -30.17 34.87
C THR A 243 -11.42 -29.02 35.27
N ASP A 244 -11.76 -28.11 34.37
CA ASP A 244 -12.63 -26.96 34.67
C ASP A 244 -14.03 -27.44 35.08
N LYS A 245 -14.56 -28.48 34.41
CA LYS A 245 -15.85 -29.09 34.76
C LYS A 245 -15.85 -29.81 36.11
N LEU A 246 -14.73 -30.43 36.49
CA LEU A 246 -14.54 -31.05 37.80
C LEU A 246 -14.44 -30.01 38.92
N SER A 247 -13.78 -28.87 38.65
CA SER A 247 -13.68 -27.75 39.59
C SER A 247 -15.05 -27.12 39.87
N GLU A 248 -15.86 -26.92 38.84
CA GLU A 248 -17.23 -26.40 38.96
C GLU A 248 -18.13 -27.36 39.78
N GLN A 249 -17.98 -28.68 39.59
CA GLN A 249 -18.66 -29.67 40.41
C GLN A 249 -18.22 -29.60 41.88
N LEU A 250 -16.92 -29.40 42.12
CA LEU A 250 -16.38 -29.29 43.48
C LEU A 250 -16.91 -28.04 44.20
N GLU A 251 -16.96 -26.88 43.53
CA GLU A 251 -17.51 -25.63 44.08
C GLU A 251 -18.99 -25.76 44.44
N ASN A 252 -19.77 -26.44 43.60
CA ASN A 252 -21.18 -26.72 43.88
C ASN A 252 -21.33 -27.60 45.13
N THR A 253 -20.53 -28.67 45.26
CA THR A 253 -20.57 -29.54 46.45
C THR A 253 -20.11 -28.82 47.72
N LEU A 254 -19.13 -27.91 47.63
CA LEU A 254 -18.67 -27.08 48.74
C LEU A 254 -19.78 -26.13 49.20
N SER A 255 -20.49 -25.50 48.26
CA SER A 255 -21.62 -24.61 48.55
C SER A 255 -22.78 -25.35 49.21
N GLU A 256 -23.08 -26.57 48.77
CA GLU A 256 -24.09 -27.43 49.40
C GLU A 256 -23.71 -27.83 50.84
N LEU A 257 -22.43 -28.13 51.08
CA LEU A 257 -21.93 -28.44 52.42
C LEU A 257 -21.96 -27.23 53.37
N GLU A 258 -21.68 -26.02 52.86
CA GLU A 258 -21.80 -24.79 53.64
C GLU A 258 -23.27 -24.48 53.98
N ALA A 259 -24.19 -24.65 53.03
CA ALA A 259 -25.62 -24.51 53.27
C ALA A 259 -26.15 -25.53 54.29
N LEU A 260 -25.64 -26.77 54.28
CA LEU A 260 -25.95 -27.78 55.28
C LEU A 260 -25.41 -27.42 56.66
N LYS A 261 -24.16 -26.90 56.76
CA LYS A 261 -23.60 -26.40 58.01
C LYS A 261 -24.42 -25.25 58.59
N GLN A 262 -24.88 -24.34 57.74
CA GLN A 262 -25.68 -23.19 58.15
C GLN A 262 -27.07 -23.62 58.66
N ARG A 263 -27.71 -24.59 58.00
CA ARG A 263 -28.97 -25.19 58.47
C ARG A 263 -28.83 -25.95 59.80
N ILE A 264 -27.70 -26.61 60.02
CA ILE A 264 -27.41 -27.28 61.30
C ILE A 264 -27.20 -26.23 62.41
N ALA A 265 -26.48 -25.14 62.12
CA ALA A 265 -26.29 -24.04 63.06
C ALA A 265 -27.60 -23.30 63.40
N GLU A 266 -28.50 -23.13 62.41
CA GLU A 266 -29.83 -22.53 62.60
C GLU A 266 -30.81 -23.46 63.34
N SER A 267 -30.58 -24.78 63.34
CA SER A 267 -31.37 -25.73 64.13
C SER A 267 -31.03 -25.75 65.62
N GLU A 268 -29.91 -25.13 66.03
CA GLU A 268 -29.44 -25.05 67.42
C GLU A 268 -29.80 -23.72 68.12
N SER A 269 -30.41 -22.76 67.42
CA SER A 269 -30.85 -21.47 68.01
C SER A 269 -32.34 -21.23 67.78
N ASP A 270 -33.13 -21.87 68.64
CA ASP A 270 -34.54 -21.68 69.00
C ASP A 270 -35.46 -20.72 68.19
N THR A 271 -36.49 -21.36 67.63
CA THR A 271 -37.94 -21.11 67.80
C THR A 271 -38.48 -19.66 67.91
N THR A 272 -39.50 -19.41 67.06
CA THR A 272 -40.73 -18.59 67.21
C THR A 272 -40.96 -17.32 66.35
N PHE A 273 -41.96 -17.49 65.46
CA PHE A 273 -43.12 -16.62 65.10
C PHE A 273 -42.99 -15.30 64.30
N ASP A 274 -43.56 -15.35 63.08
CA ASP A 274 -44.64 -14.50 62.48
C ASP A 274 -44.46 -12.96 62.43
N THR A 275 -44.83 -12.18 61.38
CA THR A 275 -45.91 -12.26 60.37
C THR A 275 -45.83 -11.09 59.33
N ILE A 276 -46.17 -11.38 58.05
CA ILE A 276 -46.99 -10.61 57.05
C ILE A 276 -46.53 -9.18 56.60
N SER A 277 -46.34 -8.81 55.30
CA SER A 277 -47.34 -8.69 54.21
C SER A 277 -46.78 -8.38 52.78
N VAL A 278 -47.55 -8.87 51.79
CA VAL A 278 -47.65 -8.83 50.29
C VAL A 278 -47.69 -7.36 49.71
N PRO A 279 -47.53 -6.98 48.40
CA PRO A 279 -48.04 -7.71 47.21
C PRO A 279 -47.53 -7.51 45.74
N LYS A 280 -48.01 -8.46 44.88
CA LYS A 280 -48.46 -8.36 43.45
C LYS A 280 -47.40 -8.09 42.35
N ALA A 281 -47.53 -8.61 41.12
CA ALA A 281 -48.48 -9.51 40.48
C ALA A 281 -47.86 -10.05 39.18
N SER A 282 -48.44 -11.15 38.73
CA SER A 282 -48.14 -11.97 37.58
C SER A 282 -49.11 -11.73 36.41
N ASN A 283 -48.78 -12.39 35.29
CA ASN A 283 -49.63 -12.98 34.25
C ASN A 283 -49.53 -12.35 32.85
N VAL A 284 -48.97 -13.02 31.84
CA VAL A 284 -49.31 -14.24 31.03
C VAL A 284 -50.08 -13.85 29.75
N VAL A 285 -49.59 -14.41 28.63
CA VAL A 285 -50.29 -15.00 27.45
C VAL A 285 -49.92 -14.34 26.12
N ASP A 286 -49.19 -15.14 25.32
CA ASP A 286 -49.26 -15.44 23.88
C ASP A 286 -49.70 -14.38 22.86
N ASP A 287 -48.94 -14.24 21.76
CA ASP A 287 -49.40 -14.74 20.46
C ASP A 287 -48.31 -14.76 19.36
N GLU A 288 -48.62 -15.62 18.40
CA GLU A 288 -47.97 -16.17 17.21
C GLU A 288 -47.38 -15.21 16.13
N ILE A 289 -46.37 -15.73 15.41
CA ILE A 289 -46.10 -15.72 13.93
C ILE A 289 -45.99 -14.32 13.25
N GLU A 290 -44.91 -13.98 12.53
CA GLU A 290 -44.70 -14.37 11.13
C GLU A 290 -43.29 -14.03 10.60
N HIS A 291 -42.80 -14.90 9.73
CA HIS A 291 -41.65 -14.70 8.86
C HIS A 291 -41.88 -13.53 7.89
N ASP A 292 -40.87 -12.69 7.68
CA ASP A 292 -40.63 -12.14 6.34
C ASP A 292 -39.15 -12.23 5.99
N ALA A 293 -38.88 -13.25 5.17
CA ALA A 293 -37.67 -13.43 4.41
C ALA A 293 -37.79 -12.62 3.12
N GLU A 294 -37.17 -11.44 3.05
CA GLU A 294 -36.83 -10.87 1.76
C GLU A 294 -35.53 -11.51 1.24
N LYS A 295 -35.73 -12.45 0.32
CA LYS A 295 -34.72 -12.92 -0.63
C LYS A 295 -34.06 -11.72 -1.30
N SER A 296 -32.78 -11.48 -1.00
CA SER A 296 -31.89 -10.87 -1.99
C SER A 296 -31.04 -11.99 -2.59
N ILE A 297 -31.13 -12.09 -3.91
CA ILE A 297 -30.37 -13.00 -4.74
C ILE A 297 -28.89 -12.67 -4.53
N GLU A 298 -28.12 -13.58 -3.95
CA GLU A 298 -26.67 -13.45 -3.82
C GLU A 298 -26.03 -13.55 -5.22
N THR A 299 -25.97 -12.42 -5.93
CA THR A 299 -24.90 -12.20 -6.89
C THR A 299 -23.59 -12.01 -6.14
N PRO A 300 -22.47 -12.67 -6.53
CA PRO A 300 -21.20 -12.49 -5.85
C PRO A 300 -20.73 -11.05 -6.09
N ILE A 301 -20.76 -10.26 -5.01
CA ILE A 301 -20.33 -8.87 -5.01
C ILE A 301 -18.80 -8.84 -5.02
N THR A 302 -18.18 -8.26 -6.06
CA THR A 302 -16.71 -8.19 -6.19
C THR A 302 -16.08 -7.31 -5.09
N LEU A 303 -14.77 -7.49 -4.83
CA LEU A 303 -14.00 -6.66 -3.89
C LEU A 303 -14.18 -5.15 -4.18
N SER A 304 -14.30 -4.81 -5.46
CA SER A 304 -14.59 -3.48 -6.01
C SER A 304 -15.95 -2.91 -5.57
N GLN A 305 -16.94 -3.75 -5.29
CA GLN A 305 -18.25 -3.35 -4.79
C GLN A 305 -18.30 -3.31 -3.24
N ARG A 306 -17.44 -4.06 -2.53
CA ARG A 306 -17.23 -3.89 -1.07
C ARG A 306 -16.56 -2.55 -0.73
N LEU A 307 -15.80 -2.00 -1.67
CA LEU A 307 -15.21 -0.66 -1.62
C LEU A 307 -16.24 0.47 -1.90
N LYS A 308 -17.45 0.17 -2.38
CA LYS A 308 -18.50 1.13 -2.79
C LYS A 308 -19.51 1.47 -1.68
N GLY A 309 -19.07 1.51 -0.42
CA GLY A 309 -19.89 1.97 0.70
C GLY A 309 -19.98 3.50 0.78
N CYS A 310 -20.98 4.08 0.09
CA CYS A 310 -21.50 5.46 0.21
C CYS A 310 -20.56 6.66 -0.08
N ASN A 311 -20.77 7.26 -1.26
CA ASN A 311 -20.31 8.57 -1.79
C ASN A 311 -18.84 8.74 -2.24
N THR A 312 -18.63 8.47 -3.54
CA THR A 312 -18.04 9.37 -4.56
C THR A 312 -16.90 10.33 -4.17
N ASN A 313 -15.84 9.87 -3.52
CA ASN A 313 -14.54 10.56 -3.60
C ASN A 313 -13.31 9.68 -3.24
N TRP A 314 -13.37 8.38 -3.56
CA TRP A 314 -12.17 7.55 -3.62
C TRP A 314 -12.13 6.73 -4.93
N PRO A 315 -11.61 7.31 -6.02
CA PRO A 315 -11.37 6.59 -7.26
C PRO A 315 -9.91 6.17 -7.27
N VAL A 316 -9.55 5.16 -6.47
CA VAL A 316 -8.27 4.47 -6.72
C VAL A 316 -8.59 3.01 -6.99
N GLU A 317 -9.09 2.77 -8.19
CA GLU A 317 -9.11 1.44 -8.78
C GLU A 317 -7.65 1.02 -9.03
N GLU A 318 -7.30 -0.28 -8.98
CA GLU A 318 -5.93 -0.73 -9.28
C GLU A 318 -5.45 -0.21 -10.65
N GLU A 319 -6.38 0.04 -11.57
CA GLU A 319 -6.21 0.67 -12.88
C GLU A 319 -5.65 2.10 -12.85
N SER A 320 -5.68 2.77 -11.69
CA SER A 320 -5.16 4.12 -11.47
C SER A 320 -3.83 4.17 -10.71
N LEU A 321 -3.33 3.01 -10.27
CA LEU A 321 -2.03 2.87 -9.62
C LEU A 321 -0.91 2.79 -10.68
N ASP A 322 0.26 3.33 -10.37
CA ASP A 322 1.43 3.18 -11.24
C ASP A 322 2.14 1.84 -11.07
N ASP A 323 3.06 1.55 -12.00
CA ASP A 323 3.87 0.34 -11.99
C ASP A 323 4.60 0.15 -10.65
N ASP A 324 5.14 1.21 -10.04
CA ASP A 324 5.86 1.16 -8.76
C ASP A 324 4.93 0.74 -7.60
N GLN A 325 3.70 1.26 -7.57
CA GLN A 325 2.68 0.91 -6.58
C GLN A 325 2.18 -0.51 -6.78
N LEU A 326 1.97 -0.93 -8.03
CA LEU A 326 1.56 -2.29 -8.37
C LEU A 326 2.65 -3.31 -8.03
N ASP A 327 3.91 -3.04 -8.38
CA ASP A 327 5.07 -3.87 -8.03
C ASP A 327 5.15 -4.08 -6.51
N LEU A 328 4.87 -3.05 -5.71
CA LEU A 328 4.80 -3.19 -4.26
C LEU A 328 3.61 -4.02 -3.80
N ILE A 329 2.43 -3.86 -4.39
CA ILE A 329 1.23 -4.66 -4.08
C ILE A 329 1.40 -6.13 -4.48
N ASP A 330 2.18 -6.41 -5.52
CA ASP A 330 2.48 -7.75 -6.00
C ASP A 330 3.72 -8.36 -5.35
N HIS A 331 4.56 -7.54 -4.70
CA HIS A 331 5.68 -8.03 -3.90
C HIS A 331 5.21 -9.12 -2.92
N THR A 332 5.89 -10.26 -2.95
CA THR A 332 5.48 -11.42 -2.14
C THR A 332 5.36 -11.05 -0.66
N ILE A 333 4.33 -11.57 0.01
CA ILE A 333 4.14 -11.39 1.46
C ILE A 333 5.05 -12.31 2.28
N ASN A 334 5.92 -13.10 1.64
CA ASN A 334 6.82 -14.06 2.29
C ASN A 334 8.08 -13.41 2.88
N SER A 335 8.13 -12.07 2.94
CA SER A 335 9.22 -11.32 3.53
C SER A 335 8.73 -10.00 4.11
N SER A 336 9.48 -9.47 5.08
CA SER A 336 9.24 -8.13 5.60
C SER A 336 9.65 -7.07 4.58
N MET A 337 8.99 -5.92 4.59
CA MET A 337 9.28 -4.82 3.66
C MET A 337 9.42 -3.48 4.38
N LEU A 338 10.27 -2.62 3.82
CA LEU A 338 10.40 -1.22 4.21
C LEU A 338 10.16 -0.38 2.96
N VAL A 339 9.01 0.29 2.93
CA VAL A 339 8.59 1.17 1.84
C VAL A 339 8.73 2.61 2.28
N SER A 340 9.35 3.44 1.44
CA SER A 340 9.40 4.87 1.62
C SER A 340 8.86 5.60 0.40
N GLY A 341 8.50 6.86 0.58
CA GLY A 341 8.06 7.68 -0.55
C GLY A 341 7.61 9.06 -0.09
N CYS A 342 7.50 9.99 -1.03
CA CYS A 342 7.10 11.35 -0.71
C CYS A 342 5.62 11.45 -0.28
N ALA A 343 5.25 12.61 0.23
CA ALA A 343 3.92 12.92 0.72
C ALA A 343 2.85 12.90 -0.39
N GLY A 344 2.09 11.82 -0.52
CA GLY A 344 1.08 11.67 -1.58
C GLY A 344 1.44 10.62 -2.62
N SER A 345 2.44 9.77 -2.33
CA SER A 345 2.87 8.65 -3.17
C SER A 345 2.02 7.38 -3.05
N GLY A 346 0.93 7.39 -2.27
CA GLY A 346 0.05 6.23 -2.12
C GLY A 346 0.46 5.20 -1.06
N LYS A 347 1.45 5.48 -0.19
CA LYS A 347 1.90 4.56 0.89
C LYS A 347 0.76 3.97 1.71
N SER A 348 -0.11 4.82 2.26
CA SER A 348 -1.26 4.40 3.07
C SER A 348 -2.24 3.54 2.28
N VAL A 349 -2.38 3.80 0.97
CA VAL A 349 -3.22 3.01 0.06
C VAL A 349 -2.64 1.62 -0.11
N ILE A 350 -1.34 1.51 -0.42
CA ILE A 350 -0.64 0.23 -0.52
C ILE A 350 -0.72 -0.54 0.80
N ALA A 351 -0.55 0.12 1.95
CA ALA A 351 -0.66 -0.51 3.26
C ALA A 351 -2.04 -1.15 3.48
N MET A 352 -3.12 -0.46 3.08
CA MET A 352 -4.49 -0.99 3.15
C MET A 352 -4.72 -2.13 2.15
N HIS A 353 -4.25 -2.00 0.90
CA HIS A 353 -4.34 -3.08 -0.10
C HIS A 353 -3.60 -4.35 0.36
N LYS A 354 -2.39 -4.21 0.91
CA LYS A 354 -1.62 -5.31 1.49
C LYS A 354 -2.35 -5.97 2.65
N ALA A 355 -2.92 -5.17 3.54
CA ALA A 355 -3.67 -5.72 4.66
C ALA A 355 -4.90 -6.52 4.18
N ALA A 356 -5.66 -5.98 3.23
CA ALA A 356 -6.80 -6.67 2.64
C ALA A 356 -6.38 -7.97 1.93
N GLN A 357 -5.27 -7.94 1.17
CA GLN A 357 -4.69 -9.12 0.52
C GLN A 357 -4.30 -10.20 1.53
N ILE A 358 -3.57 -9.83 2.59
CA ILE A 358 -3.12 -10.75 3.65
C ILE A 358 -4.32 -11.37 4.39
N ALA A 359 -5.33 -10.57 4.71
CA ALA A 359 -6.56 -11.05 5.33
C ALA A 359 -7.34 -11.99 4.40
N GLY A 360 -7.39 -11.69 3.09
CA GLY A 360 -8.02 -12.54 2.07
C GLY A 360 -7.34 -13.91 1.93
N MET A 361 -6.05 -14.00 2.22
CA MET A 361 -5.29 -15.26 2.28
C MET A 361 -5.49 -16.03 3.60
N GLY A 362 -6.36 -15.55 4.50
CA GLY A 362 -6.67 -16.18 5.77
C GLY A 362 -5.68 -15.90 6.91
N TYR A 363 -4.77 -14.94 6.73
CA TYR A 363 -3.83 -14.55 7.79
C TYR A 363 -4.37 -13.43 8.67
N SER A 364 -3.94 -13.43 9.93
CA SER A 364 -4.23 -12.32 10.84
C SER A 364 -3.30 -11.14 10.54
N VAL A 365 -3.88 -9.95 10.40
CA VAL A 365 -3.12 -8.72 10.13
C VAL A 365 -3.60 -7.57 11.01
N ILE A 366 -2.62 -6.86 11.57
CA ILE A 366 -2.85 -5.63 12.32
C ILE A 366 -2.19 -4.48 11.57
N LEU A 367 -2.96 -3.45 11.24
CA LEU A 367 -2.46 -2.18 10.72
C LEU A 367 -2.44 -1.14 11.84
N ILE A 368 -1.26 -0.56 12.07
CA ILE A 368 -0.99 0.43 13.11
C ILE A 368 -0.69 1.77 12.45
N ALA A 369 -1.44 2.80 12.86
CA ALA A 369 -1.15 4.19 12.53
C ALA A 369 -0.83 4.98 13.81
N LEU A 370 -0.13 6.09 13.67
CA LEU A 370 0.26 6.89 14.83
C LEU A 370 -0.91 7.69 15.43
N THR A 371 -1.79 8.23 14.59
CA THR A 371 -2.85 9.15 15.04
C THR A 371 -4.23 8.49 15.00
N LYS A 372 -5.07 8.82 16.00
CA LYS A 372 -6.50 8.43 16.02
C LYS A 372 -7.25 8.87 14.77
N SER A 373 -6.87 10.02 14.17
CA SER A 373 -7.51 10.55 12.96
C SER A 373 -7.22 9.67 11.75
N LEU A 374 -5.95 9.28 11.56
CA LEU A 374 -5.54 8.41 10.46
C LEU A 374 -6.12 7.01 10.61
N THR A 375 -6.11 6.44 11.84
CA THR A 375 -6.78 5.17 12.12
C THR A 375 -8.29 5.25 11.85
N GLY A 376 -8.94 6.33 12.27
CA GLY A 376 -10.36 6.55 12.03
C GLY A 376 -10.69 6.64 10.54
N PHE A 377 -9.83 7.29 9.75
CA PHE A 377 -9.94 7.35 8.29
C PHE A 377 -9.73 5.99 7.63
N MET A 378 -8.66 5.27 7.96
CA MET A 378 -8.33 3.97 7.38
C MET A 378 -9.31 2.85 7.77
N GLY A 379 -9.93 2.95 8.95
CA GLY A 379 -10.86 1.95 9.47
C GLY A 379 -12.29 2.08 8.92
N VAL A 380 -12.61 3.12 8.15
CA VAL A 380 -13.95 3.26 7.53
C VAL A 380 -14.15 2.15 6.51
N GLY A 381 -15.23 1.38 6.65
CA GLY A 381 -15.63 0.34 5.69
C GLY A 381 -14.97 -1.03 5.88
N TYR A 382 -14.07 -1.20 6.85
CA TYR A 382 -13.34 -2.46 7.06
C TYR A 382 -13.45 -2.96 8.50
N THR A 383 -14.33 -3.93 8.73
CA THR A 383 -14.40 -4.70 9.99
C THR A 383 -14.47 -6.19 9.68
N SER A 384 -13.33 -6.89 9.74
CA SER A 384 -13.28 -8.35 9.72
C SER A 384 -12.45 -8.86 10.90
N GLN A 385 -12.70 -10.08 11.36
CA GLN A 385 -12.04 -10.63 12.55
C GLN A 385 -10.52 -10.84 12.33
N SER A 386 -10.11 -11.06 11.08
CA SER A 386 -8.72 -11.25 10.64
C SER A 386 -7.98 -9.94 10.36
N TYR A 387 -8.68 -8.80 10.22
CA TYR A 387 -8.08 -7.51 9.90
C TYR A 387 -8.43 -6.46 10.95
N LYS A 388 -7.42 -6.00 11.69
CA LYS A 388 -7.63 -5.04 12.78
C LYS A 388 -6.83 -3.77 12.55
N PHE A 389 -7.43 -2.65 12.93
CA PHE A 389 -6.80 -1.34 12.94
C PHE A 389 -6.62 -0.84 14.36
N TYR A 390 -5.44 -0.32 14.64
CA TYR A 390 -5.18 0.35 15.89
C TYR A 390 -4.44 1.67 15.66
N TYR A 391 -4.74 2.66 16.50
CA TYR A 391 -3.75 3.70 16.74
C TYR A 391 -2.73 3.18 17.76
N HIS A 392 -1.48 3.59 17.64
CA HIS A 392 -0.37 3.03 18.42
C HIS A 392 -0.64 2.91 19.94
N TYR A 393 -1.17 3.95 20.57
CA TYR A 393 -1.41 3.93 22.02
C TYR A 393 -2.55 2.97 22.44
N GLN A 394 -3.56 2.76 21.58
CA GLN A 394 -4.56 1.71 21.83
C GLN A 394 -3.96 0.32 21.70
N TRP A 395 -3.13 0.09 20.67
CA TRP A 395 -2.43 -1.19 20.52
C TRP A 395 -1.57 -1.51 21.75
N LYS A 396 -0.85 -0.51 22.28
CA LYS A 396 -0.10 -0.58 23.54
C LYS A 396 -0.99 -0.93 24.74
N TRP A 397 -2.10 -0.19 24.91
CA TRP A 397 -3.01 -0.38 26.04
C TRP A 397 -3.68 -1.76 26.05
N LEU A 398 -3.93 -2.33 24.87
CA LEU A 398 -4.44 -3.69 24.71
C LEU A 398 -3.39 -4.79 24.90
N GLY A 399 -2.19 -4.45 25.41
CA GLY A 399 -1.13 -5.42 25.67
C GLY A 399 -0.33 -5.83 24.43
N MET A 400 -0.29 -4.98 23.39
CA MET A 400 0.48 -5.22 22.16
C MET A 400 0.11 -6.55 21.48
N PRO A 401 -1.16 -6.76 21.11
CA PRO A 401 -1.60 -8.00 20.50
C PRO A 401 -0.79 -8.32 19.24
N SER A 402 -0.38 -9.58 19.12
CA SER A 402 0.39 -10.10 17.98
C SER A 402 -0.50 -10.59 16.85
N ALA A 403 0.01 -10.55 15.63
CA ALA A 403 -0.65 -11.08 14.43
C ALA A 403 0.38 -11.74 13.50
N ASP A 404 -0.08 -12.49 12.50
CA ASP A 404 0.82 -13.03 11.48
C ASP A 404 1.60 -11.91 10.79
N TYR A 405 0.90 -10.81 10.51
CA TYR A 405 1.47 -9.61 9.89
C TYR A 405 1.21 -8.34 10.70
N ILE A 406 2.26 -7.54 10.89
CA ILE A 406 2.15 -6.19 11.46
C ILE A 406 2.49 -5.19 10.36
N ILE A 407 1.53 -4.33 10.04
CA ILE A 407 1.72 -3.22 9.10
C ILE A 407 1.76 -1.93 9.90
N VAL A 408 2.76 -1.09 9.67
CA VAL A 408 2.89 0.21 10.34
C VAL A 408 3.06 1.30 9.30
N ASP A 409 2.14 2.26 9.32
CA ASP A 409 2.25 3.48 8.52
C ASP A 409 2.92 4.60 9.33
N GLU A 410 3.57 5.53 8.63
CA GLU A 410 4.36 6.62 9.23
C GLU A 410 5.45 6.13 10.20
N ILE A 411 6.15 5.03 9.86
CA ILE A 411 7.13 4.34 10.72
C ILE A 411 8.23 5.26 11.27
N GLN A 412 8.58 6.31 10.53
CA GLN A 412 9.62 7.28 10.91
C GLN A 412 9.24 8.10 12.14
N ASP A 413 7.97 8.17 12.53
CA ASP A 413 7.54 8.91 13.72
C ASP A 413 7.69 8.10 15.02
N PHE A 414 8.13 6.85 14.93
CA PHE A 414 8.29 5.95 16.06
C PHE A 414 9.73 5.89 16.55
N GLU A 415 9.88 5.63 17.84
CA GLU A 415 11.17 5.45 18.49
C GLU A 415 11.72 4.04 18.30
N LEU A 416 13.03 3.86 18.45
CA LEU A 416 13.70 2.57 18.34
C LEU A 416 13.02 1.45 19.15
N LYS A 417 12.55 1.78 20.37
CA LYS A 417 11.85 0.82 21.23
C LYS A 417 10.50 0.40 20.62
N GLU A 418 9.73 1.37 20.13
CA GLU A 418 8.42 1.14 19.51
C GLU A 418 8.56 0.29 18.24
N ILE A 419 9.57 0.57 17.40
CA ILE A 419 9.83 -0.21 16.18
C ILE A 419 10.17 -1.67 16.51
N ARG A 420 10.99 -1.92 17.52
CA ARG A 420 11.31 -3.29 17.98
C ARG A 420 10.08 -4.02 18.50
N GLU A 421 9.17 -3.32 19.17
CA GLU A 421 7.92 -3.90 19.66
C GLU A 421 7.03 -4.34 18.49
N PHE A 422 6.91 -3.53 17.43
CA PHE A 422 6.19 -3.93 16.21
C PHE A 422 6.81 -5.17 15.56
N MET A 423 8.14 -5.22 15.45
CA MET A 423 8.84 -6.40 14.92
C MET A 423 8.56 -7.65 15.76
N SER A 424 8.57 -7.53 17.09
CA SER A 424 8.31 -8.65 18.00
C SER A 424 6.88 -9.16 17.97
N ALA A 425 5.92 -8.30 17.60
CA ALA A 425 4.51 -8.65 17.53
C ALA A 425 4.10 -9.31 16.20
N ALA A 426 4.97 -9.29 15.20
CA ALA A 426 4.77 -9.99 13.93
C ALA A 426 5.23 -11.45 14.06
N LYS A 427 4.30 -12.40 13.90
CA LYS A 427 4.62 -13.83 13.93
C LYS A 427 5.28 -14.32 12.64
N LYS A 428 5.05 -13.64 11.51
CA LYS A 428 5.67 -13.93 10.21
C LYS A 428 6.51 -12.76 9.71
N HIS A 429 5.85 -11.69 9.25
CA HIS A 429 6.51 -10.57 8.60
C HIS A 429 5.90 -9.23 9.00
N PHE A 430 6.68 -8.17 8.86
CA PHE A 430 6.24 -6.80 9.13
C PHE A 430 6.43 -5.94 7.88
N LEU A 431 5.51 -5.00 7.68
CA LEU A 431 5.52 -4.09 6.55
C LEU A 431 5.53 -2.67 7.08
N PHE A 432 6.61 -1.94 6.84
CA PHE A 432 6.79 -0.58 7.32
C PHE A 432 6.70 0.41 6.17
N PHE A 433 5.89 1.45 6.34
CA PHE A 433 5.70 2.52 5.39
C PHE A 433 6.10 3.85 6.04
N GLY A 434 6.86 4.70 5.35
CA GLY A 434 7.24 5.98 5.92
C GLY A 434 7.74 7.05 4.95
N ASP A 435 7.92 8.26 5.48
CA ASP A 435 8.45 9.42 4.76
C ASP A 435 9.40 10.23 5.66
N SER A 436 10.71 10.11 5.41
CA SER A 436 11.75 10.84 6.17
C SER A 436 11.51 12.35 6.24
N ALA A 437 10.91 12.96 5.21
CA ALA A 437 10.66 14.40 5.15
C ALA A 437 9.51 14.88 6.05
N GLN A 438 8.67 13.95 6.55
CA GLN A 438 7.50 14.28 7.37
C GLN A 438 7.65 13.94 8.86
N SER A 439 8.87 13.68 9.35
CA SER A 439 9.09 13.49 10.78
C SER A 439 8.92 14.84 11.54
N ILE A 440 7.84 14.96 12.32
CA ILE A 440 7.47 16.16 13.09
C ILE A 440 7.32 15.92 14.60
N TYR A 441 7.51 14.68 15.07
CA TYR A 441 7.29 14.32 16.47
C TYR A 441 8.48 14.59 17.39
N THR A 442 9.64 14.95 16.84
CA THR A 442 10.81 15.39 17.61
C THR A 442 10.48 16.56 18.55
N ARG A 443 9.59 17.45 18.10
CA ARG A 443 9.10 18.61 18.87
C ARG A 443 8.37 18.22 20.16
N PHE A 444 7.81 17.02 20.21
CA PHE A 444 7.15 16.48 21.40
C PHE A 444 8.10 15.60 22.24
N GLY A 445 9.41 15.69 22.00
CA GLY A 445 10.44 14.97 22.75
C GLY A 445 10.73 13.55 22.26
N LYS A 446 10.11 13.09 21.16
CA LYS A 446 10.36 11.76 20.62
C LYS A 446 11.72 11.64 19.93
N LYS A 447 12.44 10.54 20.18
CA LYS A 447 13.65 10.17 19.44
C LYS A 447 13.30 9.33 18.21
N THR A 448 12.79 10.00 17.18
CA THR A 448 12.39 9.39 15.90
C THR A 448 13.60 8.86 15.12
N LEU A 449 13.37 7.85 14.26
CA LEU A 449 14.40 7.28 13.38
C LEU A 449 14.18 7.72 11.92
N SER A 450 15.26 7.96 11.19
CA SER A 450 15.20 8.11 9.73
C SER A 450 14.92 6.75 9.07
N ILE A 451 14.40 6.77 7.84
CA ILE A 451 14.19 5.52 7.09
C ILE A 451 15.51 4.76 6.89
N GLU A 452 16.62 5.46 6.67
CA GLU A 452 17.95 4.85 6.59
C GLU A 452 18.35 4.11 7.88
N ALA A 453 18.05 4.70 9.05
CA ALA A 453 18.32 4.06 10.33
C ALA A 453 17.43 2.83 10.55
N ILE A 454 16.18 2.87 10.08
CA ILE A 454 15.25 1.74 10.12
C ILE A 454 15.70 0.63 9.17
N SER A 455 16.18 0.97 7.97
CA SER A 455 16.78 0.02 7.02
C SER A 455 17.97 -0.69 7.65
N LYS A 456 18.89 0.05 8.28
CA LYS A 456 20.03 -0.54 9.03
C LYS A 456 19.60 -1.41 10.20
N LEU A 457 18.57 -0.99 10.95
CA LEU A 457 18.04 -1.75 12.09
C LEU A 457 17.40 -3.08 11.66
N THR A 458 16.66 -3.06 10.57
CA THR A 458 15.87 -4.21 10.09
C THR A 458 16.65 -5.10 9.13
N GLY A 459 17.74 -4.60 8.53
CA GLY A 459 18.47 -5.27 7.45
C GLY A 459 17.73 -5.26 6.12
N LEU A 460 16.63 -4.52 6.00
CA LEU A 460 15.80 -4.47 4.80
C LEU A 460 16.29 -3.40 3.82
N LYS A 461 16.29 -3.74 2.52
CA LYS A 461 16.46 -2.76 1.44
C LYS A 461 15.22 -1.86 1.40
N GLU A 462 15.45 -0.56 1.33
CA GLU A 462 14.39 0.44 1.19
C GLU A 462 13.79 0.36 -0.23
N LEU A 463 12.47 0.14 -0.31
CA LEU A 463 11.70 0.20 -1.56
C LEU A 463 11.09 1.60 -1.67
N LYS A 464 11.39 2.33 -2.75
CA LYS A 464 11.04 3.75 -2.87
C LYS A 464 9.89 3.96 -3.85
N LEU A 465 8.89 4.72 -3.42
CA LEU A 465 7.84 5.29 -4.26
C LEU A 465 8.20 6.72 -4.61
N TYR A 466 8.35 6.98 -5.90
CA TYR A 466 8.80 8.28 -6.39
C TYR A 466 7.63 9.23 -6.64
N ASN A 467 6.62 8.76 -7.37
CA ASN A 467 5.55 9.60 -7.88
C ASN A 467 4.64 10.17 -6.78
N ASN A 468 4.13 11.36 -7.01
CA ASN A 468 3.19 12.08 -6.16
C ASN A 468 1.89 12.35 -6.91
N TYR A 469 0.81 11.78 -6.41
CA TYR A 469 -0.52 11.85 -7.01
C TYR A 469 -1.39 12.95 -6.41
N ARG A 470 -1.02 13.43 -5.22
CA ARG A 470 -1.86 14.28 -4.40
C ARG A 470 -1.59 15.75 -4.65
N LEU A 471 -0.33 16.17 -4.60
CA LEU A 471 0.02 17.59 -4.47
C LEU A 471 0.08 18.29 -5.84
N PRO A 472 -0.65 19.39 -6.06
CA PRO A 472 -0.55 20.18 -7.29
C PRO A 472 0.88 20.67 -7.53
N LYS A 473 1.31 20.70 -8.80
CA LYS A 473 2.70 21.02 -9.20
C LYS A 473 3.18 22.37 -8.66
N ASN A 474 2.34 23.40 -8.73
CA ASN A 474 2.70 24.74 -8.26
C ASN A 474 2.83 24.81 -6.73
N VAL A 475 1.99 24.08 -6.01
CA VAL A 475 2.09 23.98 -4.54
C VAL A 475 3.34 23.19 -4.15
N ALA A 476 3.61 22.09 -4.85
CA ALA A 476 4.82 21.30 -4.66
C ALA A 476 6.09 22.11 -4.87
N GLN A 477 6.16 22.90 -5.94
CA GLN A 477 7.31 23.74 -6.24
C GLN A 477 7.59 24.74 -5.10
N ILE A 478 6.56 25.38 -4.55
CA ILE A 478 6.71 26.30 -3.42
C ILE A 478 7.12 25.56 -2.15
N THR A 479 6.39 24.51 -1.80
CA THR A 479 6.60 23.79 -0.53
C THR A 479 7.97 23.12 -0.48
N GLN A 480 8.47 22.56 -1.58
CA GLN A 480 9.79 21.93 -1.61
C GLN A 480 10.94 22.94 -1.59
N LYS A 481 10.81 24.05 -2.32
CA LYS A 481 11.92 25.02 -2.48
C LYS A 481 12.05 25.99 -1.31
N TYR A 482 10.94 26.42 -0.72
CA TYR A 482 10.94 27.51 0.28
C TYR A 482 10.60 27.01 1.68
N VAL A 483 9.73 26.01 1.81
CA VAL A 483 9.20 25.58 3.12
C VAL A 483 9.89 24.34 3.65
N GLY A 484 10.17 23.35 2.80
CA GLY A 484 10.69 22.05 3.18
C GLY A 484 12.06 22.11 3.88
N VAL A 485 12.25 21.19 4.82
CA VAL A 485 13.52 20.97 5.54
C VAL A 485 13.94 19.54 5.25
N ASN A 486 15.14 19.34 4.70
CA ASN A 486 15.66 18.03 4.28
C ASN A 486 14.71 17.27 3.32
N VAL A 487 14.04 18.03 2.45
CA VAL A 487 13.19 17.48 1.39
C VAL A 487 14.00 17.26 0.13
N MET A 488 13.59 16.30 -0.70
CA MET A 488 14.19 16.13 -2.02
C MET A 488 13.93 17.37 -2.90
N PRO A 489 14.88 17.75 -3.77
CA PRO A 489 14.67 18.83 -4.72
C PRO A 489 13.42 18.59 -5.58
N TYR A 490 12.69 19.65 -5.87
CA TYR A 490 11.52 19.58 -6.74
C TYR A 490 11.91 19.08 -8.14
N GLN A 491 11.23 18.04 -8.60
CA GLN A 491 11.32 17.54 -9.97
C GLN A 491 9.90 17.43 -10.52
N GLU A 492 9.59 18.16 -11.59
CA GLU A 492 8.22 18.24 -12.10
C GLU A 492 7.65 16.85 -12.48
N LYS A 493 8.48 15.98 -13.06
CA LYS A 493 8.11 14.62 -13.47
C LYS A 493 7.57 13.73 -12.34
N VAL A 494 7.91 14.07 -11.09
CA VAL A 494 7.45 13.35 -9.90
C VAL A 494 5.98 13.65 -9.59
N TYR A 495 5.47 14.82 -9.98
CA TYR A 495 4.14 15.27 -9.60
C TYR A 495 3.15 15.04 -10.75
N LEU A 496 2.29 14.05 -10.57
CA LEU A 496 1.34 13.58 -11.59
C LEU A 496 -0.05 14.19 -11.43
N ASN A 497 -0.29 14.97 -10.36
CA ASN A 497 -1.51 15.76 -10.24
C ASN A 497 -1.60 16.73 -11.44
N LYS A 498 -2.71 16.63 -12.19
CA LYS A 498 -2.95 17.39 -13.44
C LYS A 498 -3.31 18.85 -13.18
N GLU A 499 -3.53 19.23 -11.93
CA GLU A 499 -3.86 20.60 -11.58
C GLU A 499 -2.67 21.55 -11.68
N ASN A 500 -2.91 22.62 -12.41
CA ASN A 500 -1.92 23.66 -12.70
C ASN A 500 -2.32 25.01 -12.11
N ASP A 501 -3.27 25.06 -11.16
CA ASP A 501 -3.62 26.33 -10.53
C ASP A 501 -2.55 26.76 -9.50
N PHE A 502 -2.37 28.06 -9.34
CA PHE A 502 -1.45 28.61 -8.33
C PHE A 502 -2.12 28.69 -6.95
N PRO A 503 -1.38 28.47 -5.85
CA PRO A 503 -1.90 28.72 -4.52
C PRO A 503 -2.25 30.20 -4.32
N HIS A 504 -3.15 30.48 -3.37
CA HIS A 504 -3.60 31.83 -3.06
C HIS A 504 -2.97 32.29 -1.74
N PHE A 505 -2.14 33.34 -1.77
CA PHE A 505 -1.63 34.01 -0.57
C PHE A 505 -2.28 35.38 -0.46
N ILE A 506 -3.29 35.49 0.41
CA ILE A 506 -4.20 36.63 0.45
C ILE A 506 -4.01 37.41 1.75
N HIS A 507 -3.78 38.71 1.61
CA HIS A 507 -3.72 39.64 2.73
C HIS A 507 -5.11 40.13 3.12
N TYR A 508 -5.39 40.14 4.42
CA TYR A 508 -6.59 40.70 5.02
C TYR A 508 -6.23 41.68 6.13
N ASN A 509 -6.96 42.79 6.24
CA ASN A 509 -6.66 43.84 7.24
C ASN A 509 -6.96 43.38 8.67
N SER A 510 -7.89 42.44 8.84
CA SER A 510 -8.26 41.92 10.14
C SER A 510 -8.45 40.40 10.13
N TYR A 511 -8.36 39.80 11.32
CA TYR A 511 -8.71 38.39 11.50
C TYR A 511 -10.20 38.14 11.25
N GLU A 512 -11.07 39.12 11.49
CA GLU A 512 -12.51 39.02 11.23
C GLU A 512 -12.81 38.92 9.73
N ASP A 513 -12.05 39.66 8.91
CA ASP A 513 -12.13 39.61 7.44
C ASP A 513 -11.68 38.24 6.94
N GLN A 514 -10.63 37.64 7.54
CA GLN A 514 -10.22 36.28 7.22
C GLN A 514 -11.33 35.27 7.51
N ILE A 515 -12.02 35.39 8.66
CA ILE A 515 -13.14 34.51 8.99
C ILE A 515 -14.27 34.67 7.96
N GLU A 516 -14.49 35.89 7.43
CA GLU A 516 -15.51 36.15 6.40
C GLU A 516 -15.14 35.49 5.08
N ALA A 517 -13.88 35.62 4.68
CA ALA A 517 -13.35 34.94 3.52
C ALA A 517 -13.44 33.42 3.66
N ILE A 518 -13.13 32.85 4.82
CA ILE A 518 -13.26 31.41 5.08
C ILE A 518 -14.71 30.95 4.90
N GLY A 519 -15.69 31.70 5.39
CA GLY A 519 -17.11 31.40 5.18
C GLY A 519 -17.47 31.35 3.69
N LYS A 520 -17.05 32.35 2.91
CA LYS A 520 -17.25 32.39 1.45
C LYS A 520 -16.55 31.23 0.73
N LEU A 521 -15.34 30.86 1.16
CA LEU A 521 -14.61 29.73 0.58
C LEU A 521 -15.30 28.39 0.89
N ILE A 522 -15.83 28.21 2.11
CA ILE A 522 -16.61 27.01 2.46
C ILE A 522 -17.84 26.89 1.57
N GLU A 523 -18.58 27.99 1.36
CA GLU A 523 -19.75 28.02 0.46
C GLU A 523 -19.37 27.77 -1.00
N GLN A 524 -18.28 28.39 -1.47
CA GLN A 524 -17.77 28.21 -2.83
C GLN A 524 -17.41 26.75 -3.14
N TYR A 525 -16.89 26.04 -2.15
CA TYR A 525 -16.45 24.63 -2.28
C TYR A 525 -17.43 23.67 -1.59
N ASP A 526 -18.72 23.96 -1.60
CA ASP A 526 -19.75 23.05 -1.07
C ASP A 526 -19.66 21.65 -1.71
N GLY A 527 -19.85 20.61 -0.91
CA GLY A 527 -19.66 19.23 -1.32
C GLY A 527 -18.21 18.77 -1.50
N LYS A 528 -17.21 19.64 -1.27
CA LYS A 528 -15.78 19.27 -1.25
C LYS A 528 -15.24 19.15 0.17
N SER A 529 -14.16 18.39 0.34
CA SER A 529 -13.48 18.26 1.62
C SER A 529 -12.61 19.50 1.91
N VAL A 530 -13.00 20.28 2.93
CA VAL A 530 -12.28 21.51 3.33
C VAL A 530 -11.56 21.30 4.66
N GLY A 531 -10.24 21.54 4.66
CA GLY A 531 -9.40 21.50 5.86
C GLY A 531 -8.95 22.91 6.26
N ILE A 532 -9.33 23.36 7.45
CA ILE A 532 -8.90 24.64 8.03
C ILE A 532 -7.79 24.35 9.05
N LEU A 533 -6.55 24.64 8.66
CA LEU A 533 -5.38 24.16 9.36
C LEU A 533 -4.70 25.30 10.11
N LEU A 534 -4.53 25.14 11.42
CA LEU A 534 -4.01 26.16 12.33
C LEU A 534 -2.78 25.67 13.08
N TYR A 535 -1.94 26.60 13.54
CA TYR A 535 -0.70 26.22 14.19
C TYR A 535 -0.89 25.64 15.60
N SER A 536 -1.87 26.13 16.37
CA SER A 536 -2.08 25.74 17.77
C SER A 536 -3.53 25.39 18.10
N ASN A 537 -3.70 24.59 19.16
CA ASN A 537 -5.00 24.20 19.70
C ASN A 537 -5.85 25.41 20.14
N GLU A 538 -5.21 26.43 20.70
CA GLU A 538 -5.90 27.67 21.10
C GLU A 538 -6.51 28.38 19.89
N LEU A 539 -5.78 28.43 18.77
CA LEU A 539 -6.29 29.03 17.54
C LEU A 539 -7.42 28.19 16.93
N VAL A 540 -7.32 26.85 16.99
CA VAL A 540 -8.41 25.95 16.55
C VAL A 540 -9.70 26.26 17.31
N LEU A 541 -9.63 26.38 18.64
CA LEU A 541 -10.80 26.72 19.45
C LEU A 541 -11.39 28.08 19.06
N LYS A 542 -10.55 29.12 19.02
CA LYS A 542 -10.99 30.48 18.64
C LYS A 542 -11.64 30.53 17.26
N MET A 543 -11.02 29.86 16.26
CA MET A 543 -11.57 29.79 14.91
C MET A 543 -12.88 29.01 14.88
N SER A 544 -12.95 27.87 15.58
CA SER A 544 -14.16 27.04 15.61
C SER A 544 -15.34 27.78 16.23
N GLU A 545 -15.13 28.50 17.33
CA GLU A 545 -16.15 29.33 17.96
C GLU A 545 -16.62 30.47 17.04
N ALA A 546 -15.69 31.11 16.32
CA ALA A 546 -16.01 32.21 15.41
C ALA A 546 -16.85 31.73 14.21
N LEU A 547 -16.47 30.60 13.59
CA LEU A 547 -17.23 30.02 12.47
C LEU A 547 -18.61 29.52 12.94
N THR A 548 -18.69 28.88 14.11
CA THR A 548 -19.95 28.39 14.67
C THR A 548 -20.91 29.54 14.99
N LYS A 549 -20.41 30.66 15.56
CA LYS A 549 -21.22 31.87 15.81
C LYS A 549 -21.82 32.47 14.55
N ARG A 550 -21.21 32.22 13.39
CA ARG A 550 -21.71 32.66 12.08
C ARG A 550 -22.67 31.66 11.43
N GLY A 551 -23.03 30.58 12.13
CA GLY A 551 -23.98 29.59 11.66
C GLY A 551 -23.38 28.51 10.76
N LEU A 552 -22.05 28.41 10.68
CA LEU A 552 -21.38 27.36 9.90
C LEU A 552 -21.26 26.07 10.72
N ASN A 553 -21.73 24.96 10.14
CA ASN A 553 -21.55 23.63 10.71
C ASN A 553 -20.14 23.13 10.41
N ILE A 554 -19.35 22.90 11.45
CA ILE A 554 -17.94 22.49 11.34
C ILE A 554 -17.63 21.35 12.29
N GLU A 555 -16.57 20.61 11.97
CA GLU A 555 -15.95 19.64 12.88
C GLU A 555 -14.58 20.17 13.31
N TYR A 556 -14.21 19.98 14.57
CA TYR A 556 -12.88 20.41 15.03
C TYR A 556 -12.28 19.44 16.05
N LYS A 557 -10.95 19.45 16.13
CA LYS A 557 -10.20 18.61 17.07
C LYS A 557 -9.17 19.44 17.83
N CYS A 558 -9.28 19.43 19.16
CA CYS A 558 -8.37 20.11 20.09
C CYS A 558 -7.92 19.17 21.22
N LYS A 559 -6.68 19.32 21.71
CA LYS A 559 -6.23 18.67 22.96
C LYS A 559 -6.17 19.75 24.06
N THR A 560 -7.01 19.66 25.09
CA THR A 560 -6.99 20.54 26.27
C THR A 560 -6.34 19.85 27.48
N ALA A 561 -5.73 20.62 28.39
CA ALA A 561 -5.06 20.10 29.59
C ALA A 561 -5.99 19.40 30.58
N ALA A 562 -7.29 19.71 30.54
CA ALA A 562 -8.34 18.87 31.10
C ALA A 562 -8.71 17.84 30.03
N ASP A 563 -8.21 16.61 30.18
CA ASP A 563 -8.69 15.41 29.44
C ASP A 563 -10.11 15.01 29.92
N ASP A 564 -10.99 16.00 30.06
CA ASP A 564 -12.40 15.79 30.38
C ASP A 564 -13.17 15.48 29.10
N ARG A 565 -14.01 14.46 29.22
CA ARG A 565 -14.77 13.70 28.22
C ARG A 565 -15.74 14.49 27.32
N ARG A 566 -15.54 15.80 27.08
CA ARG A 566 -16.40 16.66 26.26
C ARG A 566 -15.74 17.21 24.99
N GLY A 567 -14.41 17.10 24.84
CA GLY A 567 -13.65 17.62 23.69
C GLY A 567 -13.24 16.57 22.63
N GLN A 568 -13.84 15.37 22.63
CA GLN A 568 -13.65 14.42 21.54
C GLN A 568 -14.58 14.77 20.38
N GLY A 569 -14.17 15.72 19.54
CA GLY A 569 -14.70 15.78 18.19
C GLY A 569 -14.28 14.50 17.47
N ASN A 570 -15.19 13.52 17.39
CA ASN A 570 -15.04 12.43 16.42
C ASN A 570 -15.08 13.10 15.05
N LEU A 571 -13.94 13.14 14.36
CA LEU A 571 -13.91 13.59 12.98
C LEU A 571 -14.64 12.53 12.15
N HIS A 572 -15.73 12.93 11.50
CA HIS A 572 -16.45 12.03 10.61
C HIS A 572 -15.92 12.24 9.20
N PHE A 573 -15.13 11.27 8.74
CA PHE A 573 -14.51 11.30 7.42
C PHE A 573 -15.47 10.92 6.28
N THR A 574 -16.70 10.57 6.61
CA THR A 574 -17.77 10.23 5.66
C THR A 574 -18.61 11.44 5.22
N ASN A 575 -18.35 12.61 5.79
CA ASN A 575 -19.03 13.85 5.43
C ASN A 575 -18.06 14.91 4.87
N THR A 576 -18.64 15.90 4.21
CA THR A 576 -17.95 17.05 3.60
C THR A 576 -17.90 18.26 4.54
N LEU A 577 -18.29 18.11 5.82
CA LEU A 577 -18.23 19.23 6.77
C LEU A 577 -16.78 19.72 6.92
N PRO A 578 -16.55 21.04 6.94
CA PRO A 578 -15.22 21.62 7.12
C PRO A 578 -14.58 21.14 8.43
N LYS A 579 -13.31 20.76 8.35
CA LYS A 579 -12.55 20.20 9.47
C LYS A 579 -11.49 21.19 9.94
N VAL A 580 -11.65 21.74 11.15
CA VAL A 580 -10.73 22.68 11.79
C VAL A 580 -9.74 21.94 12.67
N LEU A 581 -8.47 21.94 12.30
CA LEU A 581 -7.44 21.09 12.88
C LEU A 581 -6.14 21.85 13.12
N THR A 582 -5.31 21.34 14.02
CA THR A 582 -3.92 21.77 14.05
C THR A 582 -3.11 21.17 12.89
N TYR A 583 -2.03 21.82 12.45
CA TYR A 583 -1.11 21.29 11.43
C TYR A 583 -0.72 19.83 11.72
N HIS A 584 -0.39 19.55 12.97
CA HIS A 584 -0.07 18.21 13.45
C HIS A 584 -1.26 17.25 13.36
N SER A 585 -2.46 17.67 13.75
CA SER A 585 -3.64 16.81 13.74
C SER A 585 -4.14 16.49 12.33
N ALA A 586 -3.74 17.29 11.34
CA ALA A 586 -3.99 17.04 9.93
C ALA A 586 -3.00 16.05 9.30
N LYS A 587 -1.91 15.67 9.99
CA LYS A 587 -0.96 14.69 9.46
C LYS A 587 -1.67 13.35 9.18
N GLY A 588 -1.43 12.82 7.98
CA GLY A 588 -2.08 11.61 7.47
C GLY A 588 -3.44 11.86 6.80
N LEU A 589 -4.03 13.04 6.95
CA LEU A 589 -5.26 13.41 6.25
C LEU A 589 -4.97 14.05 4.89
N GLN A 590 -6.02 14.28 4.11
CA GLN A 590 -5.99 15.02 2.85
C GLN A 590 -7.31 15.77 2.66
N PHE A 591 -7.26 16.88 1.93
CA PHE A 591 -8.41 17.74 1.66
C PHE A 591 -8.36 18.25 0.23
N ASP A 592 -9.52 18.35 -0.41
CA ASP A 592 -9.68 19.03 -1.70
C ASP A 592 -9.17 20.47 -1.60
N VAL A 593 -9.57 21.16 -0.52
CA VAL A 593 -9.18 22.53 -0.25
C VAL A 593 -8.54 22.64 1.13
N VAL A 594 -7.36 23.24 1.19
CA VAL A 594 -6.67 23.57 2.44
C VAL A 594 -6.65 25.08 2.62
N ILE A 595 -7.10 25.53 3.79
CA ILE A 595 -7.05 26.93 4.19
C ILE A 595 -6.16 27.03 5.43
N ILE A 596 -5.12 27.85 5.35
CA ILE A 596 -4.20 28.18 6.44
C ILE A 596 -4.47 29.63 6.87
N PRO A 597 -5.38 29.86 7.83
CA PRO A 597 -5.64 31.20 8.32
C PRO A 597 -4.60 31.63 9.36
N LYS A 598 -4.52 32.94 9.58
CA LYS A 598 -3.64 33.56 10.56
C LYS A 598 -2.18 33.11 10.41
N PHE A 599 -1.69 33.09 9.18
CA PHE A 599 -0.28 32.82 8.92
C PHE A 599 0.57 34.01 9.39
N GLU A 600 1.45 33.76 10.36
CA GLU A 600 2.34 34.76 10.99
C GLU A 600 3.83 34.37 10.84
N GLY A 601 4.14 33.39 10.00
CA GLY A 601 5.50 32.91 9.74
C GLY A 601 5.87 31.57 10.37
N ALA A 602 6.98 31.02 9.92
CA ALA A 602 7.56 29.76 10.36
C ALA A 602 9.11 29.84 10.31
N ILE A 603 9.71 30.33 11.40
CA ILE A 603 11.13 30.68 11.46
C ILE A 603 11.98 29.46 11.83
N THR A 604 11.53 28.66 12.80
CA THR A 604 12.28 27.48 13.24
C THR A 604 12.11 26.32 12.26
N GLU A 605 13.09 25.41 12.20
CA GLU A 605 12.97 24.20 11.38
C GLU A 605 11.70 23.40 11.69
N GLU A 606 11.30 23.33 12.97
CA GLU A 606 10.08 22.63 13.38
C GLU A 606 8.80 23.31 12.91
N GLN A 607 8.77 24.65 12.93
CA GLN A 607 7.67 25.43 12.38
C GLN A 607 7.58 25.21 10.87
N ARG A 608 8.73 25.24 10.17
CA ARG A 608 8.82 24.99 8.73
C ARG A 608 8.34 23.58 8.36
N LYS A 609 8.77 22.55 9.09
CA LYS A 609 8.28 21.17 8.89
C LYS A 609 6.77 21.05 9.14
N SER A 610 6.26 21.72 10.16
CA SER A 610 4.82 21.71 10.46
C SER A 610 4.00 22.42 9.36
N LEU A 611 4.51 23.55 8.85
CA LEU A 611 3.91 24.28 7.73
C LEU A 611 3.95 23.45 6.44
N TYR A 612 5.09 22.80 6.16
CA TYR A 612 5.22 21.86 5.04
C TYR A 612 4.17 20.75 5.12
N VAL A 613 3.99 20.13 6.30
CA VAL A 613 2.96 19.10 6.49
C VAL A 613 1.56 19.65 6.22
N ALA A 614 1.23 20.86 6.67
CA ALA A 614 -0.08 21.49 6.47
C ALA A 614 -0.35 21.82 4.99
N MET A 615 0.60 22.49 4.31
CA MET A 615 0.45 22.86 2.91
C MET A 615 0.37 21.64 1.99
N THR A 616 1.07 20.54 2.32
CA THR A 616 1.06 19.30 1.54
C THR A 616 -0.18 18.42 1.74
N ARG A 617 -1.20 18.90 2.50
CA ARG A 617 -2.49 18.22 2.63
C ARG A 617 -3.49 18.55 1.52
N THR A 618 -3.21 19.56 0.69
CA THR A 618 -4.10 19.96 -0.39
C THR A 618 -4.04 18.99 -1.57
N MET A 619 -5.20 18.72 -2.17
CA MET A 619 -5.34 18.03 -3.45
C MET A 619 -5.58 18.99 -4.60
N HIS A 620 -6.34 20.07 -4.36
CA HIS A 620 -6.74 20.97 -5.42
C HIS A 620 -6.32 22.42 -5.15
N HIS A 621 -6.88 23.02 -4.09
CA HIS A 621 -6.63 24.43 -3.80
C HIS A 621 -5.98 24.66 -2.43
N LEU A 622 -4.98 25.55 -2.40
CA LEU A 622 -4.33 26.00 -1.17
C LEU A 622 -4.54 27.50 -1.01
N TYR A 623 -5.06 27.90 0.16
CA TYR A 623 -5.22 29.27 0.60
C TYR A 623 -4.36 29.51 1.84
N VAL A 624 -3.52 30.53 1.83
CA VAL A 624 -2.77 31.02 2.99
C VAL A 624 -3.23 32.45 3.25
N LEU A 625 -3.85 32.67 4.40
CA LEU A 625 -4.41 33.97 4.77
C LEU A 625 -3.54 34.60 5.87
N TYR A 626 -3.18 35.86 5.69
CA TYR A 626 -2.34 36.59 6.64
C TYR A 626 -2.83 38.03 6.82
N SER A 627 -2.46 38.61 7.97
CA SER A 627 -2.80 40.01 8.32
C SER A 627 -1.57 40.83 8.72
N THR A 628 -0.38 40.27 8.55
CA THR A 628 0.87 41.00 8.70
C THR A 628 1.08 41.93 7.49
N ASP A 629 1.68 43.11 7.70
CA ASP A 629 1.93 44.11 6.65
C ASP A 629 2.61 43.53 5.40
N LYS A 630 3.47 42.52 5.61
CA LYS A 630 4.11 41.74 4.57
C LYS A 630 3.92 40.26 4.86
N LEU A 631 3.95 39.45 3.82
CA LEU A 631 4.02 38.00 3.95
C LEU A 631 5.26 37.64 4.79
N ALA A 632 5.09 36.75 5.76
CA ALA A 632 6.15 36.38 6.70
C ALA A 632 7.03 35.23 6.19
N GLU A 633 8.25 35.12 6.72
CA GLU A 633 9.18 34.01 6.42
C GLU A 633 8.55 32.64 6.73
N PRO A 634 8.73 31.60 5.89
CA PRO A 634 9.57 31.54 4.68
C PRO A 634 8.84 31.87 3.38
N LEU A 635 7.56 32.27 3.44
CA LEU A 635 6.76 32.49 2.24
C LEU A 635 7.04 33.85 1.58
N ASP A 636 7.66 34.79 2.31
CA ASP A 636 8.14 36.07 1.81
C ASP A 636 9.17 35.94 0.67
N LEU A 637 9.94 34.86 0.66
CA LEU A 637 10.91 34.52 -0.39
C LEU A 637 10.26 33.99 -1.68
N VAL A 638 8.96 33.68 -1.66
CA VAL A 638 8.24 33.15 -2.82
C VAL A 638 7.99 34.29 -3.82
N PRO A 639 8.41 34.16 -5.10
CA PRO A 639 8.15 35.19 -6.10
C PRO A 639 6.65 35.38 -6.35
N ALA A 640 6.23 36.63 -6.54
CA ALA A 640 4.81 36.99 -6.65
C ALA A 640 4.07 36.35 -7.84
N ASN A 641 4.78 35.83 -8.85
CA ASN A 641 4.21 35.12 -9.98
C ASN A 641 3.92 33.63 -9.70
N TYR A 642 4.21 33.13 -8.49
CA TYR A 642 3.97 31.74 -8.08
C TYR A 642 2.72 31.59 -7.20
N TYR A 643 2.00 32.68 -6.91
CA TYR A 643 0.77 32.66 -6.13
C TYR A 643 -0.19 33.77 -6.55
N LYS A 644 -1.48 33.56 -6.28
CA LYS A 644 -2.55 34.54 -6.48
C LYS A 644 -2.74 35.37 -5.21
N LYS A 645 -3.07 36.65 -5.38
CA LYS A 645 -3.30 37.59 -4.26
C LYS A 645 -4.77 37.90 -3.99
N ASN A 646 -5.66 37.52 -4.90
CA ASN A 646 -7.11 37.78 -4.84
C ASN A 646 -7.89 36.50 -5.12
#